data_AF-A0A951J8N7-F1
#
_entry.id   AF-A0A951J8N7-F1
#
_cell.length_a   1.000
_cell.length_b   1.000
_cell.length_c   1.000
_cell.angle_alpha   90.00
_cell.angle_beta   90.00
_cell.angle_gamma   90.00
#
_symmetry.space_group_name_H-M   'P 1'
#
loop_
_entity.id
_entity.type
_entity.pdbx_description
1 polymer ?
#
loop_
_entity_poly.entity_id
_entity_poly.type
_entity_poly.pdbx_seq_one_letter_code
_entity_poly.pdbx_strand_id
1 'polypeptide(L)'
;MKMSNSLKKTVYIVGGIFAFVLLIHFGVNVFIKTQLPRIIESRNDTAYDFKYGNLSFSIFNNSLSIEDIEVTPKPGVSIKKDIDFLGTVDKISLIGVNFKELFQNRNLKASTIAIIGPDITVFKPEQRDTTKTKSKLGSVIDISRISLKNAHLKMMTTDGQERLQELYNINLEVDGVHLGKYTQDKDIPFTYTNFKIRCDSVFSKLNEFQHIKTQAITVDPTHLDLDQFRIIPDIDRTTFKNQTTSSNTRMDVVVPKLRLTGTDWGYLDNKFFLKIGNIQIDSINFKILDQKKQTVFQAAKKQAEQVIQPLIPFRVDIDQIQIEKSSFNSLKILDVQNVNIQISKISNREFQHLHIEEVLLKNPVFTHFPKKGSNQPSQENRLEILDDVIEIESLKIENAQYAMKDLQGKKNTLEVADFNMSLSQIRIDDKTVKNKVPFTYQSPRLSTGKIHYNTGRFYDVYSNGIKIVDKNLEIANIDMKSKYSRAQHVKMFKLADDIYTIHTKKILLKNFDWGFDAKETFYLKTEKVVLNEVFANIFRNTVPPPDMSPSKMYSKKLRDLKFGLEIPQIQIVRAQIEYEEVDDKAIAPGKLTFSNFNANIKNVYSGYGRTKTPKTEIVVDAIFMKAAPLHVVWTFDIMNRRERFNIQGKITNFPAISMNAFLKPYVKASAEGTLDLVTFNFSGNDDYAIGDFGMKYSDLKMTLYKKDGEKKRKLLSALGNLVIRNDTKGVTKETQIKQVDRMKESSFFNYLWLCLLQGLRQTVL
;
A
#
# COMPACT_ATOMS: atom_id res chain seq x y z
N MET A 1 -50.76 -33.04 80.11
CA MET A 1 -50.42 -31.63 80.38
C MET A 1 -51.64 -30.76 80.06
N LYS A 2 -52.32 -30.16 81.05
CA LYS A 2 -53.51 -29.30 80.80
C LYS A 2 -53.03 -27.95 80.26
N MET A 3 -53.28 -27.70 78.98
CA MET A 3 -52.91 -26.47 78.27
C MET A 3 -53.60 -25.25 78.93
N SER A 4 -52.84 -24.21 79.30
CA SER A 4 -53.38 -23.01 79.98
C SER A 4 -54.36 -22.25 79.10
N ASN A 5 -55.34 -21.55 79.70
CA ASN A 5 -56.34 -20.78 78.94
C ASN A 5 -55.74 -19.65 78.09
N SER A 6 -54.56 -19.11 78.46
CA SER A 6 -53.84 -18.16 77.61
C SER A 6 -53.25 -18.86 76.39
N LEU A 7 -52.66 -20.05 76.55
CA LEU A 7 -52.08 -20.82 75.45
C LEU A 7 -53.15 -21.31 74.46
N LYS A 8 -54.35 -21.69 74.93
CA LYS A 8 -55.50 -22.00 74.06
C LYS A 8 -55.94 -20.79 73.22
N LYS A 9 -56.09 -19.61 73.84
CA LYS A 9 -56.39 -18.36 73.11
C LYS A 9 -55.32 -18.04 72.08
N THR A 10 -54.04 -18.16 72.44
CA THR A 10 -52.93 -17.95 71.51
C THR A 10 -52.96 -18.94 70.34
N VAL A 11 -53.21 -20.23 70.59
CA VAL A 11 -53.33 -21.25 69.53
C VAL A 11 -54.52 -20.99 68.60
N TYR A 12 -55.68 -20.59 69.13
CA TYR A 12 -56.84 -20.22 68.30
C TYR A 12 -56.62 -18.92 67.52
N ILE A 13 -55.92 -17.93 68.09
CA ILE A 13 -55.58 -16.68 67.40
C ILE A 13 -54.56 -16.96 66.30
N VAL A 14 -53.48 -17.71 66.60
CA VAL A 14 -52.46 -18.07 65.60
C VAL A 14 -53.03 -18.98 64.53
N GLY A 15 -53.82 -19.99 64.90
CA GLY A 15 -54.51 -20.86 63.95
C GLY A 15 -55.56 -20.13 63.10
N GLY A 16 -56.27 -19.17 63.69
CA GLY A 16 -57.22 -18.30 62.98
C GLY A 16 -56.54 -17.35 62.01
N ILE A 17 -55.41 -16.74 62.41
CA ILE A 17 -54.56 -15.92 61.53
C ILE A 17 -54.02 -16.77 60.39
N PHE A 18 -53.53 -17.98 60.69
CA PHE A 18 -53.02 -18.90 59.67
C PHE A 18 -54.09 -19.31 58.66
N ALA A 19 -55.29 -19.68 59.13
CA ALA A 19 -56.44 -19.98 58.28
C ALA A 19 -56.88 -18.76 57.45
N PHE A 20 -56.84 -17.55 58.04
CA PHE A 20 -57.15 -16.30 57.35
C PHE A 20 -56.12 -15.97 56.26
N VAL A 21 -54.83 -16.17 56.52
CA VAL A 21 -53.76 -16.01 55.52
C VAL A 21 -53.92 -17.02 54.39
N LEU A 22 -54.28 -18.27 54.68
CA LEU A 22 -54.58 -19.29 53.67
C LEU A 22 -55.83 -18.95 52.84
N LEU A 23 -56.87 -18.42 53.47
CA LEU A 23 -58.07 -17.93 52.78
C LEU A 23 -57.78 -16.72 51.89
N ILE A 24 -56.97 -15.77 52.36
CA ILE A 24 -56.49 -14.64 51.54
C ILE A 24 -55.65 -15.17 50.38
N HIS A 25 -54.74 -16.12 50.62
CA HIS A 25 -53.93 -16.72 49.58
C HIS A 25 -54.80 -17.36 48.49
N PHE A 26 -55.79 -18.18 48.89
CA PHE A 26 -56.73 -18.80 47.95
C PHE A 26 -57.58 -17.75 47.23
N GLY A 27 -58.13 -16.78 47.95
CA GLY A 27 -58.96 -15.70 47.39
C GLY A 27 -58.21 -14.83 46.38
N VAL A 28 -56.96 -14.45 46.68
CA VAL A 28 -56.10 -13.70 45.74
C VAL A 28 -55.73 -14.55 44.53
N ASN A 29 -55.46 -15.84 44.69
CA ASN A 29 -55.13 -16.73 43.58
C ASN A 29 -56.35 -16.93 42.65
N VAL A 30 -57.56 -17.06 43.21
CA VAL A 30 -58.82 -17.08 42.45
C VAL A 30 -59.05 -15.74 41.74
N PHE A 31 -58.85 -14.62 42.43
CA PHE A 31 -58.97 -13.28 41.83
C PHE A 31 -57.99 -13.09 40.66
N ILE A 32 -56.72 -13.45 40.83
CA ILE A 32 -55.69 -13.32 39.80
C ILE A 32 -56.04 -14.20 38.59
N LYS A 33 -56.48 -15.45 38.80
CA LYS A 33 -56.85 -16.34 37.69
C LYS A 33 -58.11 -15.94 36.94
N THR A 34 -59.03 -15.20 37.56
CA THR A 34 -60.34 -14.88 36.96
C THR A 34 -60.49 -13.43 36.50
N GLN A 35 -60.00 -12.47 37.28
CA GLN A 35 -60.19 -11.05 37.02
C GLN A 35 -59.02 -10.42 36.27
N LEU A 36 -57.78 -10.85 36.54
CA LEU A 36 -56.61 -10.27 35.87
C LEU A 36 -56.64 -10.44 34.33
N PRO A 37 -57.03 -11.59 33.76
CA PRO A 37 -57.19 -11.72 32.30
C PRO A 37 -58.14 -10.68 31.71
N ARG A 38 -59.32 -10.48 32.33
CA ARG A 38 -60.31 -9.49 31.90
C ARG A 38 -59.79 -8.06 32.00
N ILE A 39 -58.98 -7.76 33.02
CA ILE A 39 -58.36 -6.44 33.19
C ILE A 39 -57.32 -6.20 32.10
N ILE A 40 -56.46 -7.18 31.81
CA ILE A 40 -55.45 -7.08 30.75
C ILE A 40 -56.14 -6.86 29.40
N GLU A 41 -57.18 -7.63 29.08
CA GLU A 41 -57.92 -7.52 27.82
C GLU A 41 -58.64 -6.16 27.68
N SER A 42 -59.37 -5.73 28.70
CA SER A 42 -60.12 -4.46 28.67
C SER A 42 -59.24 -3.20 28.67
N ARG A 43 -57.98 -3.32 29.14
CA ARG A 43 -57.00 -2.22 29.19
C ARG A 43 -56.02 -2.23 28.03
N ASN A 44 -56.06 -3.25 27.15
CA ASN A 44 -55.12 -3.38 26.05
C ASN A 44 -55.55 -2.49 24.86
N ASP A 45 -55.09 -1.24 24.89
CA ASP A 45 -55.26 -0.23 23.83
C ASP A 45 -54.24 -0.36 22.69
N THR A 46 -53.40 -1.40 22.72
CA THR A 46 -52.37 -1.64 21.69
C THR A 46 -52.93 -2.35 20.45
N ALA A 47 -52.16 -2.37 19.37
CA ALA A 47 -52.47 -3.14 18.15
C ALA A 47 -52.26 -4.66 18.32
N TYR A 48 -51.77 -5.10 19.48
CA TYR A 48 -51.39 -6.49 19.74
C TYR A 48 -52.45 -7.21 20.58
N ASP A 49 -52.68 -8.49 20.29
CA ASP A 49 -53.31 -9.46 21.17
C ASP A 49 -52.23 -10.10 22.05
N PHE A 50 -52.54 -10.26 23.33
CA PHE A 50 -51.62 -10.80 24.34
C PHE A 50 -52.26 -12.02 24.99
N LYS A 51 -51.75 -13.21 24.66
CA LYS A 51 -52.21 -14.49 25.20
C LYS A 51 -51.16 -15.09 26.13
N TYR A 52 -51.60 -15.90 27.07
CA TYR A 52 -50.73 -16.64 27.98
C TYR A 52 -51.43 -17.91 28.47
N GLY A 53 -50.68 -18.98 28.72
CA GLY A 53 -51.21 -20.26 29.15
C GLY A 53 -51.54 -20.29 30.65
N ASN A 54 -50.55 -19.98 31.49
CA ASN A 54 -50.70 -20.07 32.93
C ASN A 54 -50.18 -18.81 33.65
N LEU A 55 -50.93 -18.38 34.66
CA LEU A 55 -50.58 -17.28 35.55
C LEU A 55 -50.57 -17.78 36.98
N SER A 56 -49.40 -17.73 37.61
CA SER A 56 -49.17 -18.22 38.97
C SER A 56 -48.66 -17.10 39.88
N PHE A 57 -49.25 -17.03 41.07
CA PHE A 57 -48.90 -16.03 42.08
C PHE A 57 -48.68 -16.71 43.42
N SER A 58 -47.66 -16.29 44.15
CA SER A 58 -47.41 -16.75 45.51
C SER A 58 -47.03 -15.61 46.45
N ILE A 59 -47.76 -15.54 47.56
CA ILE A 59 -47.62 -14.52 48.62
C ILE A 59 -46.40 -14.85 49.49
N PHE A 60 -46.11 -16.13 49.73
CA PHE A 60 -45.04 -16.54 50.65
C PHE A 60 -43.64 -16.20 50.12
N ASN A 61 -43.46 -16.22 48.80
CA ASN A 61 -42.18 -15.92 48.12
C ASN A 61 -42.24 -14.59 47.33
N ASN A 62 -43.33 -13.82 47.45
CA ASN A 62 -43.58 -12.58 46.69
C ASN A 62 -43.25 -12.72 45.19
N SER A 63 -43.71 -13.81 44.56
CA SER A 63 -43.42 -14.09 43.16
C SER A 63 -44.66 -14.10 42.28
N LEU A 64 -44.49 -13.66 41.03
CA LEU A 64 -45.46 -13.76 39.95
C LEU A 64 -44.79 -14.45 38.77
N SER A 65 -45.45 -15.42 38.14
CA SER A 65 -44.97 -15.98 36.86
C SER A 65 -46.09 -16.16 35.84
N ILE A 66 -45.76 -15.87 34.60
CA ILE A 66 -46.61 -16.02 33.41
C ILE A 66 -45.88 -16.99 32.48
N GLU A 67 -46.57 -18.03 32.03
CA GLU A 67 -46.03 -19.09 31.16
C GLU A 67 -46.80 -19.12 29.83
N ASP A 68 -46.12 -19.58 28.78
CA ASP A 68 -46.65 -19.74 27.41
C ASP A 68 -47.24 -18.45 26.82
N ILE A 69 -46.47 -17.37 26.85
CA ILE A 69 -46.90 -16.05 26.39
C ILE A 69 -46.79 -15.97 24.88
N GLU A 70 -47.81 -15.40 24.23
CA GLU A 70 -47.85 -15.17 22.79
C GLU A 70 -48.31 -13.73 22.52
N VAL A 71 -47.55 -13.01 21.70
CA VAL A 71 -47.85 -11.64 21.25
C VAL A 71 -48.06 -11.66 19.74
N THR A 72 -49.30 -11.40 19.31
CA THR A 72 -49.68 -11.41 17.90
C THR A 72 -50.48 -10.16 17.52
N PRO A 73 -50.55 -9.78 16.23
CA PRO A 73 -51.44 -8.70 15.78
C PRO A 73 -52.91 -8.99 16.05
N LYS A 74 -53.70 -7.98 16.42
CA LYS A 74 -55.17 -8.09 16.45
C LYS A 74 -55.73 -8.37 15.04
N PRO A 75 -56.84 -9.11 14.90
CA PRO A 75 -57.46 -9.38 13.60
C PRO A 75 -57.77 -8.10 12.82
N GLY A 76 -57.37 -8.03 11.54
CA GLY A 76 -57.60 -6.87 10.66
C GLY A 76 -56.49 -5.81 10.66
N VAL A 77 -55.45 -5.97 11.48
CA VAL A 77 -54.28 -5.09 11.51
C VAL A 77 -53.23 -5.55 10.49
N SER A 78 -52.67 -4.63 9.69
CA SER A 78 -51.65 -4.94 8.67
C SER A 78 -50.23 -4.85 9.22
N ILE A 79 -49.40 -5.86 8.91
CA ILE A 79 -47.99 -5.94 9.29
C ILE A 79 -47.17 -4.74 8.76
N LYS A 80 -47.62 -4.12 7.66
CA LYS A 80 -46.87 -3.02 7.00
C LYS A 80 -46.95 -1.66 7.72
N LYS A 81 -47.86 -1.48 8.67
CA LYS A 81 -48.19 -0.13 9.20
C LYS A 81 -48.21 -0.04 10.73
N ASP A 82 -48.72 -1.07 11.42
CA ASP A 82 -49.09 -0.96 12.84
C ASP A 82 -48.45 -2.05 13.74
N ILE A 83 -47.61 -2.93 13.17
CA ILE A 83 -46.98 -4.06 13.87
C ILE A 83 -45.46 -3.95 13.76
N ASP A 84 -44.82 -3.76 14.90
CA ASP A 84 -43.38 -3.64 15.03
C ASP A 84 -42.73 -4.98 15.38
N PHE A 85 -43.45 -5.89 16.06
CA PHE A 85 -42.93 -7.19 16.46
C PHE A 85 -44.03 -8.23 16.71
N LEU A 86 -43.65 -9.50 16.68
CA LEU A 86 -44.46 -10.64 17.12
C LEU A 86 -43.55 -11.66 17.80
N GLY A 87 -44.12 -12.56 18.59
CA GLY A 87 -43.31 -13.62 19.19
C GLY A 87 -43.93 -14.32 20.37
N THR A 88 -43.18 -15.26 20.91
CA THR A 88 -43.55 -16.06 22.07
C THR A 88 -42.54 -15.89 23.19
N VAL A 89 -42.95 -16.15 24.44
CA VAL A 89 -42.06 -16.22 25.60
C VAL A 89 -42.49 -17.39 26.47
N ASP A 90 -41.60 -18.35 26.71
CA ASP A 90 -41.91 -19.53 27.52
C ASP A 90 -42.31 -19.14 28.94
N LYS A 91 -41.55 -18.22 29.57
CA LYS A 91 -41.82 -17.78 30.93
C LYS A 91 -41.31 -16.38 31.25
N ILE A 92 -42.15 -15.58 31.87
CA ILE A 92 -41.75 -14.36 32.60
C ILE A 92 -41.95 -14.62 34.09
N SER A 93 -40.92 -14.38 34.90
CA SER A 93 -40.97 -14.54 36.36
C SER A 93 -40.49 -13.27 37.06
N LEU A 94 -41.31 -12.73 37.95
CA LEU A 94 -40.95 -11.67 38.87
C LEU A 94 -40.81 -12.25 40.28
N ILE A 95 -39.70 -11.98 40.95
CA ILE A 95 -39.39 -12.47 42.30
C ILE A 95 -39.12 -11.29 43.23
N GLY A 96 -39.62 -11.37 44.46
CA GLY A 96 -39.38 -10.36 45.49
C GLY A 96 -40.09 -9.04 45.22
N VAL A 97 -41.28 -9.10 44.62
CA VAL A 97 -42.07 -7.90 44.30
C VAL A 97 -42.57 -7.25 45.59
N ASN A 98 -42.32 -5.94 45.73
CA ASN A 98 -42.87 -5.16 46.83
C ASN A 98 -44.31 -4.72 46.50
N PHE A 99 -45.27 -5.60 46.78
CA PHE A 99 -46.68 -5.34 46.51
C PHE A 99 -47.24 -4.13 47.26
N LYS A 100 -46.70 -3.80 48.45
CA LYS A 100 -47.11 -2.60 49.20
C LYS A 100 -46.77 -1.34 48.41
N GLU A 101 -45.53 -1.21 47.93
CA GLU A 101 -45.09 -0.10 47.07
C GLU A 101 -45.89 -0.03 45.76
N LEU A 102 -46.15 -1.20 45.15
CA LEU A 102 -46.89 -1.29 43.90
C LEU A 102 -48.35 -0.83 44.04
N PHE A 103 -49.05 -1.25 45.09
CA PHE A 103 -50.45 -0.89 45.28
C PHE A 103 -50.66 0.51 45.88
N GLN A 104 -49.76 1.00 46.74
CA GLN A 104 -49.89 2.31 47.39
C GLN A 104 -49.31 3.45 46.54
N ASN A 105 -48.07 3.27 46.07
CA ASN A 105 -47.29 4.33 45.42
C ASN A 105 -47.20 4.16 43.90
N ARG A 106 -47.75 3.05 43.37
CA ARG A 106 -47.63 2.66 41.95
C ARG A 106 -46.17 2.41 41.51
N ASN A 107 -45.23 2.28 42.44
CA ASN A 107 -43.82 2.01 42.15
C ASN A 107 -43.59 0.50 42.01
N LEU A 108 -42.90 0.09 40.96
CA LEU A 108 -42.51 -1.30 40.77
C LEU A 108 -41.13 -1.51 41.39
N LYS A 109 -41.08 -2.20 42.53
CA LYS A 109 -39.82 -2.67 43.11
C LYS A 109 -39.78 -4.19 43.14
N ALA A 110 -38.75 -4.81 42.58
CA ALA A 110 -38.59 -6.26 42.59
C ALA A 110 -37.13 -6.69 42.68
N SER A 111 -36.87 -7.88 43.24
CA SER A 111 -35.53 -8.45 43.29
C SER A 111 -35.08 -8.95 41.92
N THR A 112 -35.94 -9.66 41.18
CA THR A 112 -35.57 -10.19 39.87
C THR A 112 -36.74 -10.18 38.89
N ILE A 113 -36.47 -9.82 37.64
CA ILE A 113 -37.32 -10.10 36.49
C ILE A 113 -36.55 -11.07 35.59
N ALA A 114 -37.06 -12.27 35.38
CA ALA A 114 -36.50 -13.26 34.48
C ALA A 114 -37.42 -13.50 33.28
N ILE A 115 -36.89 -13.37 32.08
CA ILE A 115 -37.56 -13.65 30.81
C ILE A 115 -36.84 -14.84 30.18
N ILE A 116 -37.53 -15.94 29.97
CA ILE A 116 -36.96 -17.22 29.56
C ILE A 116 -37.58 -17.63 28.22
N GLY A 117 -36.73 -18.03 27.28
CA GLY A 117 -37.12 -18.51 25.96
C GLY A 117 -37.95 -17.54 25.12
N PRO A 118 -37.67 -16.22 25.09
CA PRO A 118 -38.38 -15.37 24.15
C PRO A 118 -37.88 -15.61 22.73
N ASP A 119 -38.81 -15.84 21.80
CA ASP A 119 -38.58 -15.93 20.36
C ASP A 119 -39.34 -14.78 19.69
N ILE A 120 -38.60 -13.72 19.33
CA ILE A 120 -39.17 -12.45 18.88
C ILE A 120 -38.76 -12.16 17.44
N THR A 121 -39.74 -11.88 16.58
CA THR A 121 -39.52 -11.33 15.24
C THR A 121 -39.92 -9.86 15.21
N VAL A 122 -38.98 -9.00 14.83
CA VAL A 122 -39.15 -7.55 14.68
C VAL A 122 -39.20 -7.19 13.20
N PHE A 123 -40.11 -6.31 12.80
CA PHE A 123 -40.20 -5.81 11.42
C PHE A 123 -39.68 -4.38 11.36
N LYS A 124 -38.77 -4.10 10.43
CA LYS A 124 -38.24 -2.74 10.23
C LYS A 124 -39.36 -1.83 9.68
N PRO A 125 -39.68 -0.69 10.32
CA PRO A 125 -40.73 0.20 9.84
C PRO A 125 -40.31 0.96 8.57
N GLU A 126 -41.26 1.23 7.68
CA GLU A 126 -41.05 1.99 6.42
C GLU A 126 -40.67 3.46 6.68
N GLN A 127 -41.28 4.08 7.71
CA GLN A 127 -40.92 5.40 8.20
C GLN A 127 -40.64 5.33 9.70
N ARG A 128 -39.54 5.96 10.12
CA ARG A 128 -39.20 6.07 11.53
C ARG A 128 -40.12 7.11 12.18
N ASP A 129 -40.95 6.70 13.12
CA ASP A 129 -41.68 7.65 13.94
C ASP A 129 -40.68 8.49 14.75
N THR A 130 -40.72 9.81 14.54
CA THR A 130 -39.84 10.78 15.20
C THR A 130 -40.62 11.67 16.18
N THR A 131 -41.92 11.41 16.37
CA THR A 131 -42.70 12.17 17.34
C THR A 131 -42.22 11.85 18.75
N LYS A 132 -41.77 12.91 19.46
CA LYS A 132 -41.39 12.80 20.88
C LYS A 132 -42.65 12.51 21.70
N THR A 133 -42.92 11.24 21.96
CA THR A 133 -43.97 10.83 22.88
C THR A 133 -43.48 11.05 24.31
N LYS A 134 -44.19 11.89 25.07
CA LYS A 134 -43.95 11.96 26.52
C LYS A 134 -44.39 10.63 27.13
N SER A 135 -43.45 9.87 27.67
CA SER A 135 -43.75 8.65 28.41
C SER A 135 -44.75 8.95 29.52
N LYS A 136 -45.86 8.20 29.57
CA LYS A 136 -46.86 8.32 30.64
C LYS A 136 -46.44 7.60 31.94
N LEU A 137 -45.21 7.07 32.01
CA LEU A 137 -44.70 6.44 33.24
C LEU A 137 -44.46 7.52 34.31
N GLY A 138 -45.39 7.63 35.26
CA GLY A 138 -45.23 8.44 36.47
C GLY A 138 -44.66 7.68 37.67
N SER A 139 -44.31 6.40 37.49
CA SER A 139 -43.88 5.49 38.56
C SER A 139 -42.39 5.16 38.51
N VAL A 140 -41.80 4.95 39.68
CA VAL A 140 -40.43 4.46 39.82
C VAL A 140 -40.39 2.96 39.53
N ILE A 141 -39.41 2.52 38.73
CA ILE A 141 -39.10 1.10 38.51
C ILE A 141 -37.69 0.84 39.05
N ASP A 142 -37.61 0.05 40.12
CA ASP A 142 -36.36 -0.40 40.76
C ASP A 142 -36.27 -1.92 40.71
N ILE A 143 -35.35 -2.46 39.91
CA ILE A 143 -35.17 -3.91 39.77
C ILE A 143 -33.74 -4.27 40.11
N SER A 144 -33.53 -5.14 41.11
CA SER A 144 -32.16 -5.52 41.49
C SER A 144 -31.46 -6.30 40.37
N ARG A 145 -32.20 -7.16 39.63
CA ARG A 145 -31.68 -7.88 38.45
C ARG A 145 -32.74 -8.10 37.38
N ILE A 146 -32.42 -7.81 36.13
CA ILE A 146 -33.17 -8.28 34.96
C ILE A 146 -32.32 -9.35 34.28
N SER A 147 -32.90 -10.53 34.03
CA SER A 147 -32.23 -11.61 33.30
C SER A 147 -33.06 -12.08 32.10
N LEU A 148 -32.41 -12.21 30.96
CA LEU A 148 -32.92 -12.83 29.74
C LEU A 148 -32.17 -14.15 29.54
N LYS A 149 -32.88 -15.24 29.28
CA LYS A 149 -32.27 -16.56 29.05
C LYS A 149 -32.77 -17.18 27.77
N ASN A 150 -31.84 -17.72 26.98
CA ASN A 150 -32.11 -18.45 25.74
C ASN A 150 -32.99 -17.69 24.75
N ALA A 151 -32.78 -16.38 24.61
CA ALA A 151 -33.57 -15.57 23.71
C ALA A 151 -33.15 -15.74 22.25
N HIS A 152 -34.12 -15.79 21.35
CA HIS A 152 -33.94 -15.72 19.91
C HIS A 152 -34.58 -14.43 19.39
N LEU A 153 -33.82 -13.65 18.63
CA LEU A 153 -34.29 -12.39 18.07
C LEU A 153 -34.02 -12.38 16.57
N LYS A 154 -35.06 -12.12 15.78
CA LYS A 154 -34.99 -12.01 14.33
C LYS A 154 -35.51 -10.66 13.88
N MET A 155 -34.80 -9.98 12.98
CA MET A 155 -35.27 -8.77 12.33
C MET A 155 -35.48 -9.01 10.83
N MET A 156 -36.64 -8.60 10.34
CA MET A 156 -37.05 -8.72 8.94
C MET A 156 -37.32 -7.35 8.31
N THR A 157 -37.35 -7.29 6.98
CA THR A 157 -37.90 -6.16 6.22
C THR A 157 -39.37 -5.92 6.53
N THR A 158 -39.89 -4.74 6.18
CA THR A 158 -41.29 -4.35 6.45
C THR A 158 -42.31 -5.29 5.81
N ASP A 159 -41.96 -5.93 4.70
CA ASP A 159 -42.79 -6.93 4.01
C ASP A 159 -42.59 -8.37 4.53
N GLY A 160 -41.71 -8.56 5.51
CA GLY A 160 -41.37 -9.86 6.09
C GLY A 160 -40.61 -10.81 5.16
N GLN A 161 -40.19 -10.38 3.96
CA GLN A 161 -39.59 -11.27 2.97
C GLN A 161 -38.11 -11.53 3.23
N GLU A 162 -37.39 -10.55 3.78
CA GLU A 162 -35.94 -10.60 3.88
C GLU A 162 -35.47 -10.47 5.32
N ARG A 163 -34.54 -11.35 5.71
CA ARG A 163 -33.91 -11.34 7.02
C ARG A 163 -32.75 -10.34 7.06
N LEU A 164 -32.84 -9.35 7.94
CA LEU A 164 -31.84 -8.32 8.13
C LEU A 164 -30.83 -8.68 9.23
N GLN A 165 -31.32 -9.15 10.37
CA GLN A 165 -30.51 -9.56 11.51
C GLN A 165 -31.13 -10.78 12.19
N GLU A 166 -30.31 -11.63 12.80
CA GLU A 166 -30.80 -12.75 13.61
C GLU A 166 -29.75 -13.08 14.67
N LEU A 167 -30.19 -13.23 15.91
CA LEU A 167 -29.36 -13.47 17.08
C LEU A 167 -29.90 -14.70 17.80
N TYR A 168 -29.03 -15.65 18.09
CA TYR A 168 -29.38 -16.92 18.71
C TYR A 168 -28.84 -17.02 20.13
N ASN A 169 -29.63 -17.64 21.01
CA ASN A 169 -29.29 -17.94 22.39
C ASN A 169 -28.72 -16.73 23.16
N ILE A 170 -29.42 -15.61 23.11
CA ILE A 170 -29.04 -14.40 23.84
C ILE A 170 -29.32 -14.63 25.33
N ASN A 171 -28.30 -14.42 26.15
CA ASN A 171 -28.38 -14.41 27.59
C ASN A 171 -27.93 -13.02 28.07
N LEU A 172 -28.78 -12.31 28.79
CA LEU A 172 -28.52 -10.97 29.32
C LEU A 172 -28.74 -10.99 30.82
N GLU A 173 -27.85 -10.36 31.57
CA GLU A 173 -28.04 -10.03 32.98
C GLU A 173 -27.76 -8.54 33.14
N VAL A 174 -28.68 -7.79 33.77
CA VAL A 174 -28.51 -6.36 34.10
C VAL A 174 -28.82 -6.19 35.58
N ASP A 175 -27.87 -5.64 36.33
CA ASP A 175 -28.01 -5.43 37.76
C ASP A 175 -28.28 -3.96 38.11
N GLY A 176 -29.11 -3.73 39.13
CA GLY A 176 -29.38 -2.40 39.70
C GLY A 176 -30.08 -1.46 38.72
N VAL A 177 -31.12 -1.95 38.04
CA VAL A 177 -31.89 -1.17 37.06
C VAL A 177 -32.78 -0.16 37.77
N HIS A 178 -32.62 1.11 37.43
CA HIS A 178 -33.44 2.21 37.94
C HIS A 178 -33.98 3.08 36.81
N LEU A 179 -35.31 3.24 36.78
CA LEU A 179 -36.04 4.14 35.90
C LEU A 179 -36.93 5.05 36.76
N GLY A 180 -36.87 6.34 36.48
CA GLY A 180 -37.66 7.36 37.17
C GLY A 180 -37.62 8.70 36.44
N LYS A 181 -38.10 9.75 37.13
CA LYS A 181 -38.24 11.10 36.56
C LYS A 181 -36.96 11.66 35.94
N TYR A 182 -35.80 11.33 36.50
CA TYR A 182 -34.50 11.82 36.03
C TYR A 182 -33.93 11.06 34.82
N THR A 183 -34.44 9.87 34.52
CA THR A 183 -34.02 9.07 33.37
C THR A 183 -35.02 9.15 32.23
N GLN A 184 -36.28 9.50 32.51
CA GLN A 184 -37.39 9.53 31.55
C GLN A 184 -37.11 10.34 30.27
N ASP A 185 -36.41 11.47 30.38
CA ASP A 185 -36.11 12.36 29.24
C ASP A 185 -34.72 12.09 28.62
N LYS A 186 -33.98 11.08 29.11
CA LYS A 186 -32.68 10.69 28.54
C LYS A 186 -32.86 9.74 27.36
N ASP A 187 -31.92 9.76 26.43
CA ASP A 187 -31.89 8.85 25.27
C ASP A 187 -31.89 7.37 25.68
N ILE A 188 -31.25 7.05 26.81
CA ILE A 188 -31.38 5.75 27.49
C ILE A 188 -32.18 5.97 28.78
N PRO A 189 -33.46 5.52 28.83
CA PRO A 189 -34.38 5.96 29.88
C PRO A 189 -34.21 5.25 31.22
N PHE A 190 -33.09 4.58 31.48
CA PHE A 190 -32.80 3.91 32.74
C PHE A 190 -31.30 3.96 33.05
N THR A 191 -30.96 3.69 34.31
CA THR A 191 -29.58 3.45 34.76
C THR A 191 -29.42 2.02 35.22
N TYR A 192 -28.18 1.55 35.26
CA TYR A 192 -27.80 0.21 35.71
C TYR A 192 -26.43 0.28 36.41
N THR A 193 -26.11 -0.75 37.19
CA THR A 193 -24.83 -0.86 37.90
C THR A 193 -23.83 -1.76 37.17
N ASN A 194 -24.32 -2.83 36.53
CA ASN A 194 -23.53 -3.77 35.77
C ASN A 194 -24.41 -4.47 34.73
N PHE A 195 -23.80 -5.03 33.69
CA PHE A 195 -24.49 -5.92 32.76
C PHE A 195 -23.56 -6.99 32.21
N LYS A 196 -24.13 -8.05 31.68
CA LYS A 196 -23.42 -9.08 30.94
C LYS A 196 -24.30 -9.63 29.84
N ILE A 197 -23.79 -9.63 28.61
CA ILE A 197 -24.47 -10.18 27.44
C ILE A 197 -23.64 -11.35 26.91
N ARG A 198 -24.31 -12.44 26.56
CA ARG A 198 -23.76 -13.54 25.78
C ARG A 198 -24.70 -13.86 24.64
N CYS A 199 -24.16 -14.16 23.47
CA CYS A 199 -24.92 -14.60 22.31
C CYS A 199 -24.10 -15.63 21.55
N ASP A 200 -24.74 -16.74 21.15
CA ASP A 200 -24.07 -17.85 20.47
C ASP A 200 -23.83 -17.58 19.00
N SER A 201 -24.72 -16.87 18.32
CA SER A 201 -24.42 -16.50 16.94
C SER A 201 -25.23 -15.32 16.49
N VAL A 202 -24.62 -14.54 15.61
CA VAL A 202 -25.25 -13.40 14.97
C VAL A 202 -25.11 -13.56 13.47
N PHE A 203 -26.22 -13.34 12.77
CA PHE A 203 -26.27 -13.05 11.36
C PHE A 203 -26.67 -11.58 11.19
N SER A 204 -25.97 -10.85 10.34
CA SER A 204 -26.39 -9.50 9.95
C SER A 204 -26.12 -9.27 8.48
N LYS A 205 -27.14 -8.87 7.72
CA LYS A 205 -26.97 -8.48 6.34
C LYS A 205 -26.22 -7.15 6.28
N LEU A 206 -25.05 -7.13 5.63
CA LEU A 206 -24.22 -5.95 5.49
C LEU A 206 -24.67 -5.10 4.29
N ASN A 207 -24.98 -5.77 3.17
CA ASN A 207 -25.52 -5.17 1.96
C ASN A 207 -26.22 -6.26 1.12
N GLU A 208 -26.66 -5.93 -0.10
CA GLU A 208 -27.37 -6.84 -1.01
C GLU A 208 -26.63 -8.13 -1.36
N PHE A 209 -25.31 -8.19 -1.14
CA PHE A 209 -24.46 -9.28 -1.60
C PHE A 209 -23.46 -9.76 -0.56
N GLN A 210 -23.54 -9.29 0.69
CA GLN A 210 -22.70 -9.75 1.78
C GLN A 210 -23.44 -9.73 3.11
N HIS A 211 -23.03 -10.64 3.98
CA HIS A 211 -23.47 -10.68 5.36
C HIS A 211 -22.29 -10.89 6.32
N ILE A 212 -22.54 -10.58 7.57
CA ILE A 212 -21.67 -10.79 8.71
C ILE A 212 -22.14 -12.04 9.47
N LYS A 213 -21.18 -12.83 9.96
CA LYS A 213 -21.41 -13.89 10.96
C LYS A 213 -20.41 -13.80 12.11
N THR A 214 -20.83 -14.27 13.28
CA THR A 214 -19.97 -14.56 14.45
C THR A 214 -20.57 -15.70 15.26
N GLN A 215 -19.73 -16.47 15.97
CA GLN A 215 -20.10 -17.68 16.73
C GLN A 215 -20.05 -17.55 18.25
N ALA A 216 -19.55 -16.44 18.78
CA ALA A 216 -19.73 -16.13 20.19
C ALA A 216 -19.52 -14.63 20.36
N ILE A 217 -20.44 -14.00 21.08
CA ILE A 217 -20.31 -12.63 21.53
C ILE A 217 -20.40 -12.64 23.04
N THR A 218 -19.43 -12.04 23.72
CA THR A 218 -19.55 -11.70 25.14
C THR A 218 -19.36 -10.20 25.29
N VAL A 219 -20.32 -9.53 25.95
CA VAL A 219 -20.25 -8.08 26.21
C VAL A 219 -20.36 -7.82 27.70
N ASP A 220 -19.29 -7.21 28.17
CA ASP A 220 -18.95 -6.55 29.40
C ASP A 220 -19.23 -5.04 29.52
N PRO A 221 -19.27 -4.36 30.69
CA PRO A 221 -18.97 -2.93 30.73
C PRO A 221 -17.53 -2.61 30.31
N THR A 222 -16.60 -3.56 30.43
CA THR A 222 -15.16 -3.35 30.23
C THR A 222 -14.60 -4.02 28.99
N HIS A 223 -15.26 -5.08 28.50
CA HIS A 223 -14.79 -5.87 27.36
C HIS A 223 -15.89 -6.26 26.38
N LEU A 224 -15.52 -6.40 25.11
CA LEU A 224 -16.33 -7.05 24.10
C LEU A 224 -15.47 -8.09 23.38
N ASP A 225 -15.86 -9.35 23.45
CA ASP A 225 -15.21 -10.47 22.77
C ASP A 225 -16.09 -10.98 21.63
N LEU A 226 -15.51 -11.12 20.44
CA LEU A 226 -16.11 -11.75 19.27
C LEU A 226 -15.26 -12.93 18.82
N ASP A 227 -15.89 -14.09 18.70
CA ASP A 227 -15.26 -15.27 18.09
C ASP A 227 -15.80 -15.51 16.68
N GLN A 228 -14.89 -15.89 15.77
CA GLN A 228 -15.16 -16.25 14.38
C GLN A 228 -15.94 -15.17 13.62
N PHE A 229 -15.54 -13.91 13.75
CA PHE A 229 -16.13 -12.82 12.97
C PHE A 229 -15.77 -12.99 11.48
N ARG A 230 -16.78 -12.97 10.62
CA ARG A 230 -16.61 -13.10 9.17
C ARG A 230 -17.49 -12.13 8.41
N ILE A 231 -16.97 -11.58 7.32
CA ILE A 231 -17.76 -10.95 6.26
C ILE A 231 -17.73 -11.90 5.07
N ILE A 232 -18.90 -12.38 4.66
CA ILE A 232 -19.05 -13.44 3.67
C ILE A 232 -19.83 -12.89 2.48
N PRO A 233 -19.35 -13.07 1.24
CA PRO A 233 -20.11 -12.74 0.05
C PRO A 233 -21.23 -13.77 -0.20
N ASP A 234 -22.43 -13.27 -0.49
CA ASP A 234 -23.63 -14.06 -0.75
C ASP A 234 -23.79 -14.49 -2.21
N ILE A 235 -23.15 -13.77 -3.13
CA ILE A 235 -23.28 -14.00 -4.57
C ILE A 235 -21.94 -14.29 -5.23
N ASP A 236 -22.02 -14.99 -6.36
CA ASP A 236 -20.87 -15.25 -7.21
C ASP A 236 -20.41 -14.00 -7.98
N ARG A 237 -19.24 -14.13 -8.61
CA ARG A 237 -18.57 -13.07 -9.35
C ARG A 237 -19.40 -12.53 -10.52
N THR A 238 -20.09 -13.39 -11.26
CA THR A 238 -20.85 -13.05 -12.47
C THR A 238 -22.08 -12.24 -12.08
N THR A 239 -22.83 -12.74 -11.10
CA THR A 239 -24.00 -12.05 -10.54
C THR A 239 -23.60 -10.68 -9.97
N PHE A 240 -22.51 -10.63 -9.18
CA PHE A 240 -21.98 -9.37 -8.68
C PHE A 240 -21.70 -8.38 -9.80
N LYS A 241 -21.01 -8.77 -10.88
CA LYS A 241 -20.65 -7.83 -11.95
C LYS A 241 -21.83 -7.25 -12.73
N ASN A 242 -22.96 -7.98 -12.81
CA ASN A 242 -24.09 -7.62 -13.67
C ASN A 242 -25.22 -6.89 -12.95
N GLN A 243 -25.34 -7.02 -11.63
CA GLN A 243 -26.40 -6.38 -10.85
C GLN A 243 -26.09 -4.90 -10.55
N THR A 244 -27.11 -4.04 -10.51
CA THR A 244 -26.97 -2.66 -9.98
C THR A 244 -26.92 -2.71 -8.46
N THR A 245 -26.00 -1.98 -7.82
CA THR A 245 -25.86 -2.01 -6.36
C THR A 245 -25.13 -0.76 -5.85
N SER A 246 -25.29 -0.48 -4.56
CA SER A 246 -24.65 0.61 -3.82
C SER A 246 -23.22 0.32 -3.36
N SER A 247 -22.72 -0.92 -3.47
CA SER A 247 -21.32 -1.25 -3.10
C SER A 247 -20.51 -1.83 -4.28
N ASN A 248 -19.31 -1.28 -4.47
CA ASN A 248 -18.49 -1.57 -5.64
C ASN A 248 -17.51 -2.73 -5.45
N THR A 249 -17.43 -3.31 -4.25
CA THR A 249 -16.38 -4.28 -3.87
C THR A 249 -16.96 -5.50 -3.19
N ARG A 250 -16.56 -6.69 -3.64
CA ARG A 250 -16.86 -7.96 -3.00
C ARG A 250 -15.64 -8.43 -2.21
N MET A 251 -15.81 -8.65 -0.91
CA MET A 251 -14.74 -9.02 0.00
C MET A 251 -15.09 -10.25 0.84
N ASP A 252 -14.05 -10.97 1.26
CA ASP A 252 -14.10 -12.04 2.25
C ASP A 252 -13.13 -11.66 3.37
N VAL A 253 -13.66 -11.57 4.58
CA VAL A 253 -12.91 -11.18 5.78
C VAL A 253 -13.10 -12.25 6.84
N VAL A 254 -12.00 -12.69 7.45
CA VAL A 254 -12.00 -13.68 8.52
C VAL A 254 -11.17 -13.17 9.68
N VAL A 255 -11.78 -13.09 10.86
CA VAL A 255 -11.17 -12.71 12.12
C VAL A 255 -11.52 -13.78 13.16
N PRO A 256 -10.60 -14.71 13.49
CA PRO A 256 -10.88 -15.79 14.41
C PRO A 256 -11.21 -15.30 15.83
N LYS A 257 -10.49 -14.28 16.32
CA LYS A 257 -10.76 -13.67 17.62
C LYS A 257 -10.54 -12.16 17.58
N LEU A 258 -11.51 -11.42 18.11
CA LEU A 258 -11.44 -9.98 18.28
C LEU A 258 -11.86 -9.63 19.71
N ARG A 259 -11.04 -8.81 20.38
CA ARG A 259 -11.30 -8.32 21.72
C ARG A 259 -11.20 -6.81 21.76
N LEU A 260 -12.24 -6.16 22.26
CA LEU A 260 -12.24 -4.74 22.62
C LEU A 260 -12.12 -4.63 24.13
N THR A 261 -11.32 -3.69 24.62
CA THR A 261 -11.21 -3.39 26.07
C THR A 261 -11.23 -1.89 26.31
N GLY A 262 -11.69 -1.48 27.50
CA GLY A 262 -11.85 -0.07 27.82
C GLY A 262 -12.89 0.62 26.93
N THR A 263 -13.95 -0.12 26.61
CA THR A 263 -15.06 0.37 25.78
C THR A 263 -15.95 1.29 26.59
N ASP A 264 -16.25 2.47 26.06
CA ASP A 264 -17.22 3.41 26.62
C ASP A 264 -17.99 4.04 25.47
N TRP A 265 -19.31 4.15 25.60
CA TRP A 265 -20.17 4.65 24.55
C TRP A 265 -21.42 5.27 25.15
N GLY A 266 -22.05 6.15 24.40
CA GLY A 266 -23.27 6.79 24.83
C GLY A 266 -23.60 7.99 23.97
N TYR A 267 -24.41 8.88 24.54
CA TYR A 267 -24.80 10.14 23.91
C TYR A 267 -24.32 11.29 24.78
N LEU A 268 -23.64 12.24 24.15
CA LEU A 268 -23.27 13.52 24.75
C LEU A 268 -23.84 14.62 23.86
N ASP A 269 -24.69 15.49 24.40
CA ASP A 269 -25.40 16.53 23.64
C ASP A 269 -26.17 15.97 22.42
N ASN A 270 -26.87 14.84 22.60
CA ASN A 270 -27.58 14.06 21.56
C ASN A 270 -26.68 13.52 20.44
N LYS A 271 -25.35 13.53 20.63
CA LYS A 271 -24.38 13.00 19.67
C LYS A 271 -23.78 11.72 20.20
N PHE A 272 -23.83 10.68 19.38
CA PHE A 272 -23.23 9.41 19.73
C PHE A 272 -21.71 9.54 19.83
N PHE A 273 -21.12 8.92 20.85
CA PHE A 273 -19.68 8.75 20.96
C PHE A 273 -19.32 7.29 21.20
N LEU A 274 -18.14 6.90 20.73
CA LEU A 274 -17.53 5.60 20.97
C LEU A 274 -16.07 5.79 21.36
N LYS A 275 -15.70 5.26 22.51
CA LYS A 275 -14.32 5.20 22.99
C LYS A 275 -13.92 3.74 23.17
N ILE A 276 -12.72 3.39 22.71
CA ILE A 276 -12.16 2.05 22.89
C ILE A 276 -10.69 2.18 23.30
N GLY A 277 -10.31 1.59 24.43
CA GLY A 277 -8.93 1.58 24.90
C GLY A 277 -8.01 0.69 24.06
N ASN A 278 -8.45 -0.51 23.68
CA ASN A 278 -7.64 -1.38 22.83
C ASN A 278 -8.52 -2.32 22.00
N ILE A 279 -8.18 -2.46 20.72
CA ILE A 279 -8.71 -3.47 19.80
C ILE A 279 -7.61 -4.49 19.54
N GLN A 280 -7.77 -5.71 20.04
CA GLN A 280 -6.85 -6.82 19.81
C GLN A 280 -7.44 -7.83 18.84
N ILE A 281 -6.67 -8.15 17.81
CA ILE A 281 -6.99 -9.13 16.79
C ILE A 281 -5.83 -10.10 16.66
N ASP A 282 -6.09 -11.39 16.89
CA ASP A 282 -5.08 -12.44 16.78
C ASP A 282 -4.61 -12.62 15.33
N SER A 283 -5.56 -12.67 14.41
CA SER A 283 -5.30 -12.69 12.99
C SER A 283 -6.45 -12.15 12.16
N ILE A 284 -6.10 -11.61 11.00
CA ILE A 284 -7.08 -11.18 10.00
C ILE A 284 -6.65 -11.63 8.61
N ASN A 285 -7.58 -12.26 7.90
CA ASN A 285 -7.44 -12.52 6.48
C ASN A 285 -8.42 -11.65 5.72
N PHE A 286 -7.89 -10.72 4.91
CA PHE A 286 -8.69 -9.81 4.10
C PHE A 286 -8.41 -10.04 2.62
N LYS A 287 -9.47 -10.37 1.87
CA LYS A 287 -9.38 -10.59 0.41
C LYS A 287 -10.37 -9.71 -0.31
N ILE A 288 -9.87 -8.87 -1.21
CA ILE A 288 -10.69 -8.22 -2.24
C ILE A 288 -10.85 -9.22 -3.38
N LEU A 289 -12.05 -9.80 -3.49
CA LEU A 289 -12.34 -10.83 -4.49
C LEU A 289 -12.59 -10.20 -5.86
N ASP A 290 -13.39 -9.13 -5.90
CA ASP A 290 -13.80 -8.46 -7.14
C ASP A 290 -14.15 -6.99 -6.90
N GLN A 291 -13.99 -6.16 -7.93
CA GLN A 291 -14.40 -4.76 -7.96
C GLN A 291 -15.17 -4.47 -9.26
N LYS A 292 -16.27 -3.71 -9.19
CA LYS A 292 -17.06 -3.31 -10.37
C LYS A 292 -16.37 -2.19 -11.16
N LYS A 293 -16.63 -2.11 -12.47
CA LYS A 293 -16.23 -0.96 -13.29
C LYS A 293 -16.98 0.30 -12.82
N GLN A 294 -16.25 1.39 -12.65
CA GLN A 294 -16.70 2.62 -11.99
C GLN A 294 -17.95 3.26 -12.64
N THR A 295 -18.15 3.06 -13.95
CA THR A 295 -19.32 3.57 -14.70
C THR A 295 -20.66 2.99 -14.28
N VAL A 296 -20.72 1.74 -13.77
CA VAL A 296 -21.98 1.12 -13.30
C VAL A 296 -22.35 1.62 -11.90
N PHE A 297 -21.35 1.85 -11.04
CA PHE A 297 -21.53 2.42 -9.71
C PHE A 297 -22.03 3.88 -9.75
N GLN A 298 -21.60 4.65 -10.74
CA GLN A 298 -22.01 6.05 -10.93
C GLN A 298 -23.49 6.23 -11.28
N ALA A 299 -24.10 5.27 -12.00
CA ALA A 299 -25.53 5.30 -12.31
C ALA A 299 -26.39 5.06 -11.06
N ALA A 300 -25.97 4.15 -10.17
CA ALA A 300 -26.64 3.86 -8.91
C ALA A 300 -26.49 5.00 -7.88
N LYS A 301 -25.31 5.62 -7.76
CA LYS A 301 -25.05 6.73 -6.83
C LYS A 301 -25.74 8.05 -7.22
N LYS A 302 -26.13 8.23 -8.50
CA LYS A 302 -26.97 9.37 -8.94
C LYS A 302 -28.45 9.19 -8.61
N GLN A 303 -28.90 7.94 -8.40
CA GLN A 303 -30.30 7.60 -8.09
C GLN A 303 -30.55 7.50 -6.58
N ALA A 304 -29.55 7.13 -5.78
CA ALA A 304 -29.57 7.27 -4.32
C ALA A 304 -29.19 8.72 -3.93
N GLU A 305 -29.91 9.32 -2.98
CA GLU A 305 -29.81 10.74 -2.60
C GLU A 305 -28.36 11.26 -2.43
N GLN A 306 -28.13 12.50 -2.89
CA GLN A 306 -26.85 13.23 -2.91
C GLN A 306 -26.28 13.60 -1.52
N VAL A 307 -26.58 12.87 -0.46
CA VAL A 307 -26.00 13.17 0.86
C VAL A 307 -24.66 12.45 0.98
N ILE A 308 -23.59 13.18 0.68
CA ILE A 308 -22.23 12.72 0.92
C ILE A 308 -22.00 12.79 2.44
N GLN A 309 -21.51 11.69 3.03
CA GLN A 309 -21.31 11.55 4.48
C GLN A 309 -19.83 11.25 4.75
N PRO A 310 -19.27 11.79 5.86
CA PRO A 310 -17.89 11.50 6.28
C PRO A 310 -17.72 10.01 6.59
N LEU A 311 -16.47 9.51 6.59
CA LEU A 311 -16.17 8.08 6.84
C LEU A 311 -16.68 7.62 8.21
N ILE A 312 -16.58 8.50 9.21
CA ILE A 312 -17.10 8.25 10.56
C ILE A 312 -18.00 9.44 10.94
N PRO A 313 -19.34 9.29 10.91
CA PRO A 313 -20.27 10.39 11.16
C PRO A 313 -20.53 10.65 12.65
N PHE A 314 -19.64 10.20 13.53
CA PHE A 314 -19.77 10.34 14.98
C PHE A 314 -18.41 10.48 15.65
N ARG A 315 -18.42 10.87 16.93
CA ARG A 315 -17.20 10.97 17.73
C ARG A 315 -16.65 9.58 17.99
N VAL A 316 -15.41 9.31 17.57
CA VAL A 316 -14.70 8.09 17.95
C VAL A 316 -13.31 8.42 18.49
N ASP A 317 -12.91 7.70 19.54
CA ASP A 317 -11.57 7.74 20.13
C ASP A 317 -11.11 6.28 20.36
N ILE A 318 -10.12 5.81 19.60
CA ILE A 318 -9.52 4.48 19.79
C ILE A 318 -8.06 4.66 20.16
N ASP A 319 -7.69 4.25 21.37
CA ASP A 319 -6.33 4.43 21.87
C ASP A 319 -5.33 3.54 21.11
N GLN A 320 -5.68 2.29 20.84
CA GLN A 320 -4.83 1.37 20.10
C GLN A 320 -5.61 0.28 19.34
N ILE A 321 -5.11 -0.08 18.15
CA ILE A 321 -5.45 -1.31 17.44
C ILE A 321 -4.17 -2.13 17.29
N GLN A 322 -4.23 -3.40 17.69
CA GLN A 322 -3.15 -4.39 17.57
C GLN A 322 -3.66 -5.59 16.78
N ILE A 323 -3.00 -5.89 15.68
CA ILE A 323 -3.25 -7.06 14.86
C ILE A 323 -1.98 -7.88 14.82
N GLU A 324 -1.99 -9.05 15.47
CA GLU A 324 -0.77 -9.87 15.60
C GLU A 324 -0.38 -10.48 14.27
N LYS A 325 -1.32 -10.93 13.44
CA LYS A 325 -1.01 -11.49 12.12
C LYS A 325 -2.05 -11.17 11.06
N SER A 326 -1.66 -10.42 10.04
CA SER A 326 -2.55 -10.12 8.92
C SER A 326 -2.06 -10.69 7.59
N SER A 327 -3.02 -10.98 6.71
CA SER A 327 -2.78 -11.16 5.28
C SER A 327 -3.78 -10.34 4.47
N PHE A 328 -3.30 -9.64 3.46
CA PHE A 328 -4.09 -8.79 2.57
C PHE A 328 -3.84 -9.18 1.11
N ASN A 329 -4.90 -9.47 0.37
CA ASN A 329 -4.83 -9.70 -1.07
C ASN A 329 -5.71 -8.70 -1.83
N SER A 330 -5.10 -7.84 -2.64
CA SER A 330 -5.79 -6.90 -3.51
C SER A 330 -5.77 -7.36 -4.95
N LEU A 331 -6.86 -8.00 -5.39
CA LEU A 331 -7.15 -8.34 -6.79
C LEU A 331 -5.98 -9.04 -7.53
N LYS A 332 -5.19 -9.85 -6.81
CA LYS A 332 -3.95 -10.48 -7.32
C LYS A 332 -2.90 -9.51 -7.87
N ILE A 333 -2.95 -8.22 -7.51
CA ILE A 333 -1.93 -7.22 -7.84
C ILE A 333 -0.89 -7.18 -6.72
N LEU A 334 -1.36 -7.09 -5.49
CA LEU A 334 -0.51 -7.03 -4.31
C LEU A 334 -1.01 -8.06 -3.31
N ASP A 335 -0.12 -8.97 -2.95
CA ASP A 335 -0.30 -9.91 -1.85
C ASP A 335 0.63 -9.49 -0.72
N VAL A 336 0.09 -9.36 0.49
CA VAL A 336 0.85 -8.99 1.68
C VAL A 336 0.59 -10.03 2.75
N GLN A 337 1.65 -10.61 3.30
CA GLN A 337 1.56 -11.66 4.30
C GLN A 337 2.40 -11.33 5.54
N ASN A 338 2.09 -12.00 6.65
CA ASN A 338 2.86 -11.96 7.91
C ASN A 338 3.05 -10.56 8.51
N VAL A 339 2.09 -9.66 8.32
CA VAL A 339 2.21 -8.30 8.86
C VAL A 339 1.63 -8.23 10.26
N ASN A 340 2.43 -7.77 11.22
CA ASN A 340 1.91 -7.25 12.48
C ASN A 340 1.52 -5.77 12.25
N ILE A 341 0.30 -5.39 12.61
CA ILE A 341 -0.19 -4.01 12.44
C ILE A 341 -0.46 -3.41 13.82
N GLN A 342 0.10 -2.24 14.07
CA GLN A 342 -0.26 -1.41 15.21
C GLN A 342 -0.73 -0.05 14.69
N ILE A 343 -1.89 0.40 15.18
CA ILE A 343 -2.40 1.75 14.92
C ILE A 343 -2.66 2.41 16.27
N SER A 344 -2.11 3.59 16.49
CA SER A 344 -2.17 4.30 17.77
C SER A 344 -2.97 5.60 17.63
N LYS A 345 -3.79 5.91 18.62
CA LYS A 345 -4.57 7.16 18.77
C LYS A 345 -5.34 7.55 17.51
N ILE A 346 -6.35 6.75 17.20
CA ILE A 346 -7.31 7.07 16.15
C ILE A 346 -8.39 7.94 16.77
N SER A 347 -8.64 9.10 16.18
CA SER A 347 -9.71 9.97 16.63
C SER A 347 -10.42 10.61 15.46
N ASN A 348 -11.73 10.76 15.62
CA ASN A 348 -12.53 11.57 14.74
C ASN A 348 -13.57 12.31 15.58
N ARG A 349 -13.73 13.60 15.32
CA ARG A 349 -14.88 14.36 15.82
C ARG A 349 -15.88 14.48 14.68
N GLU A 350 -17.15 14.64 15.02
CA GLU A 350 -18.22 14.77 14.03
C GLU A 350 -17.88 15.88 13.00
N PHE A 351 -17.85 15.51 11.71
CA PHE A 351 -17.48 16.39 10.59
C PHE A 351 -16.06 17.00 10.65
N GLN A 352 -15.16 16.42 11.45
CA GLN A 352 -13.73 16.71 11.41
C GLN A 352 -12.97 15.64 10.64
N HIS A 353 -11.65 15.76 10.62
CA HIS A 353 -10.73 14.86 9.94
C HIS A 353 -10.48 13.61 10.78
N LEU A 354 -10.37 12.46 10.11
CA LEU A 354 -9.86 11.25 10.75
C LEU A 354 -8.37 11.41 11.02
N HIS A 355 -8.02 11.51 12.31
CA HIS A 355 -6.65 11.65 12.76
C HIS A 355 -6.10 10.35 13.32
N ILE A 356 -4.86 10.01 12.97
CA ILE A 356 -4.12 8.84 13.44
C ILE A 356 -2.70 9.28 13.81
N GLU A 357 -2.27 9.03 15.05
CA GLU A 357 -0.90 9.38 15.46
C GLU A 357 0.14 8.48 14.78
N GLU A 358 -0.05 7.16 14.85
CA GLU A 358 0.93 6.23 14.27
C GLU A 358 0.27 5.02 13.60
N VAL A 359 0.81 4.64 12.44
CA VAL A 359 0.60 3.34 11.80
C VAL A 359 1.97 2.65 11.70
N LEU A 360 2.09 1.46 12.29
CA LEU A 360 3.31 0.66 12.29
C LEU A 360 3.05 -0.73 11.72
N LEU A 361 3.77 -1.08 10.66
CA LEU A 361 3.75 -2.39 10.01
C LEU A 361 5.06 -3.11 10.27
N LYS A 362 5.04 -4.27 10.93
CA LYS A 362 6.24 -5.08 11.17
C LYS A 362 6.22 -6.37 10.37
N ASN A 363 7.38 -6.72 9.84
CA ASN A 363 7.65 -7.95 9.10
C ASN A 363 6.77 -8.21 7.86
N PRO A 364 6.24 -7.21 7.12
CA PRO A 364 5.39 -7.51 5.98
C PRO A 364 6.18 -8.15 4.84
N VAL A 365 5.59 -9.18 4.24
CA VAL A 365 6.09 -9.80 3.01
C VAL A 365 5.20 -9.35 1.85
N PHE A 366 5.71 -8.41 1.06
CA PHE A 366 5.02 -7.87 -0.13
C PHE A 366 5.38 -8.69 -1.38
N THR A 367 4.37 -9.23 -2.06
CA THR A 367 4.50 -9.81 -3.40
C THR A 367 3.66 -9.01 -4.39
N HIS A 368 4.32 -8.31 -5.31
CA HIS A 368 3.70 -7.52 -6.36
C HIS A 368 3.66 -8.29 -7.69
N PHE A 369 2.48 -8.34 -8.30
CA PHE A 369 2.22 -8.95 -9.60
C PHE A 369 1.88 -7.85 -10.61
N PRO A 370 2.79 -7.53 -11.54
CA PRO A 370 2.56 -6.46 -12.50
C PRO A 370 1.42 -6.83 -13.46
N LYS A 371 0.51 -5.89 -13.71
CA LYS A 371 -0.50 -6.01 -14.76
C LYS A 371 0.11 -5.61 -16.11
N LYS A 372 -0.30 -6.31 -17.19
CA LYS A 372 0.03 -5.92 -18.56
C LYS A 372 -0.57 -4.53 -18.83
N GLY A 373 0.27 -3.51 -19.03
CA GLY A 373 -0.20 -2.15 -19.28
C GLY A 373 -1.12 -2.08 -20.50
N SER A 374 -2.26 -1.41 -20.38
CA SER A 374 -3.04 -0.97 -21.53
C SER A 374 -2.33 0.24 -22.15
N ASN A 375 -2.01 0.20 -23.45
CA ASN A 375 -1.42 1.32 -24.20
C ASN A 375 -2.36 2.53 -24.38
N GLN A 376 -3.46 2.59 -23.63
CA GLN A 376 -4.39 3.70 -23.61
C GLN A 376 -4.17 4.44 -22.29
N PRO A 377 -3.89 5.76 -22.30
CA PRO A 377 -4.03 6.55 -21.09
C PRO A 377 -5.50 6.43 -20.71
N SER A 378 -5.80 5.63 -19.69
CA SER A 378 -7.14 5.59 -19.14
C SER A 378 -7.37 6.95 -18.49
N GLN A 379 -7.91 7.89 -19.27
CA GLN A 379 -8.84 8.91 -18.75
C GLN A 379 -10.11 8.19 -18.26
N GLU A 380 -9.97 7.15 -17.44
CA GLU A 380 -11.06 6.80 -16.54
C GLU A 380 -11.09 7.97 -15.57
N ASN A 381 -12.15 8.78 -15.69
CA ASN A 381 -12.48 9.84 -14.76
C ASN A 381 -12.43 9.27 -13.33
N ARG A 382 -11.26 9.37 -12.69
CA ARG A 382 -11.04 9.10 -11.27
C ARG A 382 -11.73 10.20 -10.49
N LEU A 383 -13.05 10.21 -10.51
CA LEU A 383 -13.83 10.83 -9.46
C LEU A 383 -13.88 9.84 -8.30
N GLU A 384 -12.71 9.59 -7.70
CA GLU A 384 -12.65 9.17 -6.31
C GLU A 384 -12.96 10.42 -5.51
N ILE A 385 -14.25 10.66 -5.24
CA ILE A 385 -14.65 11.68 -4.29
C ILE A 385 -14.46 11.03 -2.93
N LEU A 386 -13.33 11.31 -2.29
CA LEU A 386 -13.17 11.13 -0.86
C LEU A 386 -13.81 12.36 -0.20
N ASP A 387 -14.87 12.16 0.59
CA ASP A 387 -15.58 13.23 1.30
C ASP A 387 -15.10 13.35 2.74
N ASP A 388 -13.80 13.18 2.91
CA ASP A 388 -13.15 13.18 4.21
C ASP A 388 -11.69 13.57 4.05
N VAL A 389 -11.05 13.87 5.17
CA VAL A 389 -9.60 14.07 5.25
C VAL A 389 -9.06 13.09 6.26
N ILE A 390 -8.02 12.35 5.85
CA ILE A 390 -7.30 11.43 6.71
C ILE A 390 -5.91 12.00 6.93
N GLU A 391 -5.55 12.19 8.20
CA GLU A 391 -4.24 12.65 8.63
C GLU A 391 -3.56 11.57 9.45
N ILE A 392 -2.32 11.23 9.09
CA ILE A 392 -1.49 10.25 9.81
C ILE A 392 -0.17 10.92 10.17
N GLU A 393 0.14 11.11 11.45
CA GLU A 393 1.36 11.82 11.85
C GLU A 393 2.62 11.01 11.52
N SER A 394 2.58 9.69 11.68
CA SER A 394 3.69 8.77 11.45
C SER A 394 3.25 7.45 10.82
N LEU A 395 3.85 7.08 9.69
CA LEU A 395 3.77 5.74 9.12
C LEU A 395 5.15 5.10 9.16
N LYS A 396 5.26 3.90 9.72
CA LYS A 396 6.49 3.12 9.79
C LYS A 396 6.28 1.71 9.24
N ILE A 397 7.26 1.26 8.47
CA ILE A 397 7.39 -0.12 7.99
C ILE A 397 8.74 -0.63 8.47
N GLU A 398 8.75 -1.75 9.18
CA GLU A 398 9.96 -2.36 9.75
C GLU A 398 10.14 -3.80 9.23
N ASN A 399 11.39 -4.13 8.87
CA ASN A 399 11.81 -5.48 8.49
C ASN A 399 10.97 -6.12 7.36
N ALA A 400 10.55 -5.34 6.37
CA ALA A 400 9.77 -5.85 5.28
C ALA A 400 10.62 -6.60 4.24
N GLN A 401 9.98 -7.50 3.52
CA GLN A 401 10.51 -8.11 2.30
C GLN A 401 9.62 -7.72 1.12
N TYR A 402 10.23 -7.44 -0.02
CA TYR A 402 9.50 -7.13 -1.24
C TYR A 402 9.98 -7.97 -2.41
N ALA A 403 9.03 -8.56 -3.14
CA ALA A 403 9.29 -9.26 -4.39
C ALA A 403 8.32 -8.79 -5.48
N MET A 404 8.83 -8.49 -6.67
CA MET A 404 8.03 -8.26 -7.88
C MET A 404 8.11 -9.48 -8.78
N LYS A 405 6.98 -10.06 -9.15
CA LYS A 405 6.91 -11.17 -10.11
C LYS A 405 7.00 -10.68 -11.55
N ASP A 406 7.32 -11.59 -12.47
CA ASP A 406 7.15 -11.35 -13.90
C ASP A 406 5.67 -11.29 -14.29
N LEU A 407 5.37 -10.91 -15.54
CA LEU A 407 4.00 -10.83 -16.07
C LEU A 407 3.26 -12.18 -16.05
N GLN A 408 3.98 -13.30 -15.91
CA GLN A 408 3.41 -14.64 -15.81
C GLN A 408 3.18 -15.09 -14.35
N GLY A 409 3.65 -14.31 -13.36
CA GLY A 409 3.58 -14.64 -11.94
C GLY A 409 4.57 -15.74 -11.50
N LYS A 410 5.51 -16.17 -12.35
CA LYS A 410 6.34 -17.36 -12.13
C LYS A 410 7.68 -17.05 -11.48
N LYS A 411 8.35 -15.99 -11.90
CA LYS A 411 9.71 -15.66 -11.46
C LYS A 411 9.77 -14.30 -10.77
N ASN A 412 10.66 -14.16 -9.79
CA ASN A 412 10.98 -12.86 -9.22
C ASN A 412 11.84 -12.07 -10.22
N THR A 413 11.46 -10.81 -10.42
CA THR A 413 12.17 -9.84 -11.27
C THR A 413 12.86 -8.78 -10.42
N LEU A 414 12.31 -8.45 -9.26
CA LEU A 414 12.94 -7.59 -8.25
C LEU A 414 12.74 -8.23 -6.89
N GLU A 415 13.79 -8.25 -6.08
CA GLU A 415 13.78 -8.71 -4.70
C GLU A 415 14.50 -7.67 -3.85
N VAL A 416 13.89 -7.29 -2.73
CA VAL A 416 14.43 -6.32 -1.78
C VAL A 416 14.28 -6.90 -0.38
N ALA A 417 15.41 -7.09 0.31
CA ALA A 417 15.45 -7.54 1.70
C ALA A 417 15.49 -6.35 2.67
N ASP A 418 15.11 -6.60 3.93
CA ASP A 418 15.22 -5.69 5.07
C ASP A 418 14.76 -4.25 4.76
N PHE A 419 13.62 -4.12 4.09
CA PHE A 419 13.03 -2.84 3.73
C PHE A 419 12.41 -2.19 4.96
N ASN A 420 12.90 -1.00 5.27
CA ASN A 420 12.40 -0.15 6.35
C ASN A 420 12.05 1.22 5.77
N MET A 421 10.92 1.79 6.19
CA MET A 421 10.44 3.08 5.72
C MET A 421 9.78 3.85 6.85
N SER A 422 9.98 5.16 6.88
CA SER A 422 9.15 6.06 7.69
C SER A 422 8.75 7.30 6.90
N LEU A 423 7.48 7.69 7.02
CA LEU A 423 6.94 8.94 6.50
C LEU A 423 6.26 9.68 7.66
N SER A 424 6.30 11.01 7.66
CA SER A 424 5.56 11.83 8.62
C SER A 424 4.50 12.69 7.95
N GLN A 425 3.49 13.14 8.69
CA GLN A 425 2.51 14.14 8.24
C GLN A 425 1.86 13.72 6.91
N ILE A 426 1.33 12.50 6.85
CA ILE A 426 0.61 12.00 5.69
C ILE A 426 -0.78 12.61 5.69
N ARG A 427 -1.20 13.10 4.52
CA ARG A 427 -2.54 13.62 4.32
C ARG A 427 -3.18 13.03 3.06
N ILE A 428 -4.41 12.58 3.21
CA ILE A 428 -5.27 12.05 2.15
C ILE A 428 -6.55 12.89 2.13
N ASP A 429 -6.91 13.46 0.98
CA ASP A 429 -8.14 14.23 0.80
C ASP A 429 -8.66 14.12 -0.65
N ASP A 430 -9.76 14.81 -0.96
CA ASP A 430 -10.43 14.83 -2.26
C ASP A 430 -9.53 15.29 -3.42
N LYS A 431 -8.44 16.02 -3.13
CA LYS A 431 -7.45 16.47 -4.11
C LYS A 431 -6.35 15.44 -4.27
N THR A 432 -5.84 14.88 -3.18
CA THR A 432 -4.71 13.94 -3.27
C THR A 432 -5.10 12.63 -3.95
N VAL A 433 -6.30 12.09 -3.70
CA VAL A 433 -6.75 10.80 -4.29
C VAL A 433 -6.81 10.81 -5.82
N LYS A 434 -6.89 11.99 -6.43
CA LYS A 434 -6.85 12.17 -7.89
C LYS A 434 -5.44 12.01 -8.47
N ASN A 435 -4.40 12.12 -7.65
CA ASN A 435 -3.00 12.02 -8.07
C ASN A 435 -2.53 10.56 -8.23
N LYS A 436 -1.42 10.35 -8.95
CA LYS A 436 -0.78 9.02 -9.06
C LYS A 436 -0.30 8.48 -7.70
N VAL A 437 0.20 9.36 -6.85
CA VAL A 437 0.48 9.09 -5.44
C VAL A 437 -0.67 9.73 -4.65
N PRO A 438 -1.61 8.93 -4.10
CA PRO A 438 -2.89 9.45 -3.62
C PRO A 438 -2.84 10.16 -2.26
N PHE A 439 -1.65 10.60 -1.83
CA PHE A 439 -1.40 11.23 -0.54
C PHE A 439 -0.18 12.15 -0.61
N THR A 440 -0.11 13.11 0.32
CA THR A 440 1.11 13.90 0.57
C THR A 440 1.81 13.37 1.82
N TYR A 441 3.09 13.71 1.99
CA TYR A 441 3.90 13.29 3.13
C TYR A 441 5.10 14.23 3.32
N GLN A 442 5.75 14.12 4.47
CA GLN A 442 6.98 14.81 4.84
C GLN A 442 8.03 13.81 5.34
N SER A 443 9.28 14.29 5.43
CA SER A 443 10.42 13.61 6.05
C SER A 443 10.63 12.14 5.65
N PRO A 444 10.69 11.80 4.35
CA PRO A 444 10.82 10.41 3.93
C PRO A 444 12.15 9.82 4.35
N ARG A 445 12.12 8.67 5.02
CA ARG A 445 13.29 7.85 5.28
C ARG A 445 13.04 6.44 4.77
N LEU A 446 14.04 5.88 4.11
CA LEU A 446 14.00 4.51 3.61
C LEU A 446 15.38 3.89 3.76
N SER A 447 15.44 2.64 4.19
CA SER A 447 16.65 1.82 4.13
C SER A 447 16.32 0.40 3.71
N THR A 448 17.17 -0.20 2.90
CA THR A 448 17.02 -1.61 2.50
C THR A 448 18.29 -2.39 2.77
N GLY A 449 18.15 -3.70 2.92
CA GLY A 449 19.24 -4.66 2.74
C GLY A 449 19.53 -4.91 1.26
N LYS A 450 19.95 -6.13 0.94
CA LYS A 450 20.32 -6.53 -0.44
C LYS A 450 19.14 -6.39 -1.41
N ILE A 451 19.46 -5.93 -2.62
CA ILE A 451 18.54 -5.84 -3.74
C ILE A 451 19.07 -6.72 -4.86
N HIS A 452 18.17 -7.46 -5.50
CA HIS A 452 18.43 -8.20 -6.72
C HIS A 452 17.38 -7.82 -7.78
N TYR A 453 17.84 -7.30 -8.91
CA TYR A 453 17.01 -6.96 -10.05
C TYR A 453 17.44 -7.79 -11.27
N ASN A 454 16.56 -8.70 -11.65
CA ASN A 454 16.68 -9.49 -12.86
C ASN A 454 16.15 -8.69 -14.04
N THR A 455 17.06 -8.19 -14.88
CA THR A 455 16.72 -7.32 -16.03
C THR A 455 16.15 -8.10 -17.22
N GLY A 456 15.78 -9.35 -17.02
CA GLY A 456 15.31 -10.27 -18.06
C GLY A 456 16.41 -11.22 -18.52
N ARG A 457 16.72 -11.18 -19.82
CA ARG A 457 17.47 -12.24 -20.48
C ARG A 457 18.95 -12.28 -20.10
N PHE A 458 19.62 -11.13 -20.06
CA PHE A 458 21.09 -11.10 -20.15
C PHE A 458 21.84 -10.71 -18.89
N TYR A 459 21.23 -9.91 -18.00
CA TYR A 459 21.90 -9.32 -16.85
C TYR A 459 21.10 -9.49 -15.56
N ASP A 460 21.83 -9.61 -14.47
CA ASP A 460 21.33 -9.36 -13.12
C ASP A 460 22.05 -8.15 -12.55
N VAL A 461 21.32 -7.34 -11.79
CA VAL A 461 21.83 -6.18 -11.07
C VAL A 461 21.64 -6.42 -9.58
N TYR A 462 22.71 -6.27 -8.82
CA TYR A 462 22.70 -6.39 -7.36
C TYR A 462 23.04 -5.05 -6.72
N SER A 463 22.51 -4.80 -5.52
CA SER A 463 22.93 -3.70 -4.64
C SER A 463 22.98 -4.19 -3.20
N ASN A 464 23.89 -3.66 -2.38
CA ASN A 464 23.93 -3.93 -0.94
C ASN A 464 22.94 -3.07 -0.15
N GLY A 465 22.22 -2.17 -0.82
CA GLY A 465 21.09 -1.46 -0.24
C GLY A 465 20.96 -0.03 -0.74
N ILE A 466 19.80 0.53 -0.47
CA ILE A 466 19.46 1.93 -0.71
C ILE A 466 19.22 2.59 0.65
N LYS A 467 19.69 3.82 0.81
CA LYS A 467 19.34 4.68 1.93
C LYS A 467 18.83 6.03 1.42
N ILE A 468 17.64 6.40 1.85
CA ILE A 468 17.04 7.72 1.61
C ILE A 468 16.85 8.40 2.96
N VAL A 469 17.31 9.65 3.04
CA VAL A 469 17.00 10.56 4.15
C VAL A 469 16.62 11.90 3.53
N ASP A 470 15.33 12.23 3.63
CA ASP A 470 14.71 13.37 2.98
C ASP A 470 15.00 13.36 1.47
N LYS A 471 15.77 14.33 0.99
CA LYS A 471 16.14 14.49 -0.43
C LYS A 471 17.55 13.98 -0.74
N ASN A 472 18.13 13.13 0.09
CA ASN A 472 19.43 12.51 -0.16
C ASN A 472 19.24 11.02 -0.38
N LEU A 473 19.75 10.50 -1.49
CA LEU A 473 19.72 9.08 -1.81
C LEU A 473 21.15 8.55 -1.95
N GLU A 474 21.38 7.40 -1.33
CA GLU A 474 22.62 6.63 -1.42
C GLU A 474 22.30 5.20 -1.87
N ILE A 475 23.05 4.69 -2.84
CA ILE A 475 23.02 3.29 -3.26
C ILE A 475 24.40 2.70 -3.03
N ALA A 476 24.49 1.63 -2.26
CA ALA A 476 25.75 0.98 -1.90
C ALA A 476 26.01 -0.25 -2.77
N ASN A 477 27.23 -0.35 -3.32
CA ASN A 477 27.77 -1.49 -4.06
C ASN A 477 26.82 -2.03 -5.14
N ILE A 478 26.77 -1.39 -6.30
CA ILE A 478 26.01 -1.89 -7.44
C ILE A 478 26.91 -2.81 -8.28
N ASP A 479 26.39 -3.98 -8.62
CA ASP A 479 27.04 -4.96 -9.48
C ASP A 479 26.07 -5.36 -10.59
N MET A 480 26.40 -4.99 -11.83
CA MET A 480 25.70 -5.45 -13.02
C MET A 480 26.62 -6.37 -13.79
N LYS A 481 26.21 -7.64 -13.89
CA LYS A 481 26.98 -8.67 -14.59
C LYS A 481 26.09 -9.50 -15.50
N SER A 482 26.69 -10.02 -16.56
CA SER A 482 25.98 -10.95 -17.43
C SER A 482 25.69 -12.26 -16.71
N LYS A 483 24.52 -12.84 -16.98
CA LYS A 483 24.14 -14.19 -16.55
C LYS A 483 24.93 -15.30 -17.24
N TYR A 484 25.65 -14.96 -18.29
CA TYR A 484 26.33 -15.89 -19.17
C TYR A 484 27.81 -15.55 -19.26
N SER A 485 28.64 -16.57 -19.50
CA SER A 485 30.00 -16.33 -19.95
C SER A 485 30.02 -15.54 -21.26
N ARG A 486 31.08 -14.76 -21.53
CA ARG A 486 31.22 -14.00 -22.78
C ARG A 486 30.95 -14.85 -24.02
N ALA A 487 31.50 -16.07 -24.09
CA ALA A 487 31.32 -16.98 -25.22
C ALA A 487 29.85 -17.43 -25.40
N GLN A 488 29.16 -17.75 -24.31
CA GLN A 488 27.73 -18.09 -24.37
C GLN A 488 26.89 -16.89 -24.77
N HIS A 489 27.19 -15.71 -24.22
CA HIS A 489 26.45 -14.48 -24.48
C HIS A 489 26.56 -14.07 -25.96
N VAL A 490 27.77 -14.11 -26.53
CA VAL A 490 28.00 -13.83 -27.97
C VAL A 490 27.21 -14.79 -28.86
N LYS A 491 27.13 -16.09 -28.52
CA LYS A 491 26.31 -17.06 -29.27
C LYS A 491 24.81 -16.76 -29.25
N MET A 492 24.34 -15.97 -28.30
CA MET A 492 22.92 -15.57 -28.20
C MET A 492 22.58 -14.35 -29.03
N PHE A 493 23.58 -13.60 -29.49
CA PHE A 493 23.42 -12.41 -30.31
C PHE A 493 23.18 -12.76 -31.77
N LYS A 494 22.14 -12.17 -32.36
CA LYS A 494 21.90 -12.21 -33.81
C LYS A 494 22.75 -11.16 -34.55
N LEU A 495 22.92 -10.00 -33.92
CA LEU A 495 23.73 -8.87 -34.36
C LEU A 495 24.74 -8.54 -33.27
N ALA A 496 25.94 -8.09 -33.62
CA ALA A 496 26.98 -7.76 -32.65
C ALA A 496 26.55 -6.61 -31.75
N ASP A 497 26.55 -6.89 -30.44
CA ASP A 497 26.22 -5.96 -29.38
C ASP A 497 27.27 -6.06 -28.26
N ASP A 498 27.29 -5.06 -27.40
CA ASP A 498 28.27 -4.93 -26.34
C ASP A 498 27.83 -5.68 -25.08
N ILE A 499 28.79 -6.36 -24.44
CA ILE A 499 28.61 -7.02 -23.16
C ILE A 499 29.20 -6.12 -22.07
N TYR A 500 28.36 -5.75 -21.11
CA TYR A 500 28.74 -4.83 -20.04
C TYR A 500 29.02 -5.59 -18.75
N THR A 501 30.07 -5.20 -18.04
CA THR A 501 30.27 -5.54 -16.63
C THR A 501 30.53 -4.24 -15.88
N ILE A 502 29.66 -3.91 -14.93
CA ILE A 502 29.71 -2.64 -14.21
C ILE A 502 29.69 -2.91 -12.72
N HIS A 503 30.67 -2.36 -12.01
CA HIS A 503 30.68 -2.31 -10.56
C HIS A 503 30.79 -0.85 -10.12
N THR A 504 30.08 -0.46 -9.08
CA THR A 504 30.31 0.85 -8.43
C THR A 504 30.12 0.70 -6.94
N LYS A 505 31.05 1.25 -6.16
CA LYS A 505 30.99 1.16 -4.70
C LYS A 505 29.84 1.98 -4.14
N LYS A 506 29.54 3.13 -4.75
CA LYS A 506 28.56 4.07 -4.22
C LYS A 506 28.03 5.04 -5.27
N ILE A 507 26.71 5.18 -5.31
CA ILE A 507 26.01 6.26 -6.02
C ILE A 507 25.37 7.18 -4.99
N LEU A 508 25.56 8.49 -5.16
CA LEU A 508 24.93 9.52 -4.34
C LEU A 508 24.10 10.46 -5.20
N LEU A 509 22.87 10.72 -4.80
CA LEU A 509 22.01 11.78 -5.34
C LEU A 509 21.76 12.81 -4.23
N LYS A 510 22.02 14.09 -4.53
CA LYS A 510 21.83 15.21 -3.60
C LYS A 510 20.64 16.07 -4.04
N ASN A 511 19.79 16.38 -3.06
CA ASN A 511 18.58 17.18 -3.26
C ASN A 511 17.72 16.61 -4.41
N PHE A 512 17.50 15.29 -4.39
CA PHE A 512 16.69 14.63 -5.42
C PHE A 512 15.20 14.91 -5.19
N ASP A 513 14.49 15.02 -6.29
CA ASP A 513 13.06 15.25 -6.36
C ASP A 513 12.49 14.41 -7.51
N TRP A 514 11.34 13.79 -7.28
CA TRP A 514 10.71 12.90 -8.24
C TRP A 514 9.20 13.00 -8.12
N GLY A 515 8.52 12.67 -9.21
CA GLY A 515 7.07 12.63 -9.23
C GLY A 515 6.54 12.51 -10.63
N PHE A 516 5.32 13.00 -10.82
CA PHE A 516 4.65 13.06 -12.09
C PHE A 516 4.25 14.51 -12.37
N ASP A 517 4.44 14.97 -13.61
CA ASP A 517 4.01 16.30 -14.03
C ASP A 517 2.47 16.36 -14.27
N ALA A 518 1.98 17.52 -14.67
CA ALA A 518 0.55 17.72 -14.99
C ALA A 518 0.04 16.86 -16.16
N LYS A 519 0.93 16.23 -16.94
CA LYS A 519 0.62 15.27 -18.01
C LYS A 519 0.81 13.82 -17.55
N GLU A 520 0.90 13.59 -16.24
CA GLU A 520 1.18 12.30 -15.62
C GLU A 520 2.49 11.65 -16.07
N THR A 521 3.44 12.43 -16.57
CA THR A 521 4.74 11.93 -17.00
C THR A 521 5.73 11.98 -15.86
N PHE A 522 6.45 10.89 -15.65
CA PHE A 522 7.49 10.80 -14.65
C PHE A 522 8.55 11.91 -14.82
N TYR A 523 9.10 12.41 -13.72
CA TYR A 523 10.30 13.22 -13.72
C TYR A 523 11.26 12.83 -12.59
N LEU A 524 12.54 13.08 -12.83
CA LEU A 524 13.62 13.00 -11.85
C LEU A 524 14.50 14.24 -11.97
N LYS A 525 14.65 14.95 -10.86
CA LYS A 525 15.55 16.09 -10.71
C LYS A 525 16.50 15.82 -9.56
N THR A 526 17.76 16.21 -9.68
CA THR A 526 18.72 16.12 -8.58
C THR A 526 19.83 17.12 -8.85
N GLU A 527 20.25 17.84 -7.82
CA GLU A 527 21.29 18.87 -7.95
C GLU A 527 22.62 18.26 -8.38
N LYS A 528 22.96 17.12 -7.79
CA LYS A 528 24.23 16.45 -8.02
C LYS A 528 24.12 14.93 -7.95
N VAL A 529 24.79 14.25 -8.87
CA VAL A 529 25.04 12.80 -8.83
C VAL A 529 26.54 12.56 -8.64
N VAL A 530 26.92 11.65 -7.75
CA VAL A 530 28.32 11.21 -7.59
C VAL A 530 28.40 9.69 -7.75
N LEU A 531 29.24 9.23 -8.66
CA LEU A 531 29.56 7.83 -8.91
C LEU A 531 31.00 7.59 -8.43
N ASN A 532 31.17 6.80 -7.36
CA ASN A 532 32.50 6.54 -6.78
C ASN A 532 33.00 5.15 -7.16
N GLU A 533 34.26 5.08 -7.59
CA GLU A 533 34.98 3.83 -7.85
C GLU A 533 34.20 2.94 -8.84
N VAL A 534 33.78 3.53 -9.96
CA VAL A 534 33.12 2.79 -11.03
C VAL A 534 34.15 1.94 -11.76
N PHE A 535 33.96 0.64 -11.83
CA PHE A 535 34.60 -0.22 -12.82
C PHE A 535 33.60 -0.48 -13.94
N ALA A 536 33.97 -0.21 -15.19
CA ALA A 536 33.16 -0.53 -16.35
C ALA A 536 34.00 -1.25 -17.40
N ASN A 537 33.65 -2.49 -17.72
CA ASN A 537 34.20 -3.22 -18.86
C ASN A 537 33.13 -3.32 -19.95
N ILE A 538 33.48 -2.89 -21.15
CA ILE A 538 32.65 -2.94 -22.35
C ILE A 538 33.36 -3.91 -23.31
N PHE A 539 32.80 -5.09 -23.48
CA PHE A 539 33.38 -6.13 -24.32
C PHE A 539 32.54 -6.33 -25.58
N ARG A 540 33.16 -6.23 -26.75
CA ARG A 540 32.54 -6.47 -28.05
C ARG A 540 33.23 -7.64 -28.74
N ASN A 541 32.42 -8.51 -29.34
CA ASN A 541 32.91 -9.56 -30.23
C ASN A 541 32.35 -9.31 -31.63
N THR A 542 33.22 -9.29 -32.64
CA THR A 542 32.86 -8.96 -34.03
C THR A 542 32.48 -10.20 -34.86
N VAL A 543 32.40 -11.39 -34.25
CA VAL A 543 31.94 -12.62 -34.91
C VAL A 543 30.49 -12.51 -35.39
N PRO A 544 29.50 -12.06 -34.58
CA PRO A 544 28.17 -11.77 -35.10
C PRO A 544 28.23 -10.58 -36.08
N PRO A 545 27.36 -10.53 -37.10
CA PRO A 545 27.33 -9.41 -38.04
C PRO A 545 26.96 -8.10 -37.31
N PRO A 546 27.52 -6.94 -37.71
CA PRO A 546 27.20 -5.67 -37.07
C PRO A 546 25.74 -5.27 -37.27
N ASP A 547 25.18 -4.53 -36.31
CA ASP A 547 23.91 -3.84 -36.50
C ASP A 547 24.11 -2.64 -37.44
N MET A 548 23.36 -2.62 -38.54
CA MET A 548 23.41 -1.56 -39.55
C MET A 548 22.41 -0.43 -39.25
N SER A 549 21.71 -0.50 -38.12
CA SER A 549 20.77 0.55 -37.70
C SER A 549 21.51 1.84 -37.33
N PRO A 550 21.03 3.03 -37.76
CA PRO A 550 21.67 4.29 -37.41
C PRO A 550 21.73 4.52 -35.90
N SER A 551 22.95 4.73 -35.38
CA SER A 551 23.21 5.11 -34.00
C SER A 551 22.90 6.59 -33.78
N LYS A 552 22.24 6.91 -32.66
CA LYS A 552 21.89 8.30 -32.31
C LYS A 552 23.05 8.98 -31.58
N MET A 553 23.32 10.25 -31.91
CA MET A 553 24.20 11.13 -31.14
C MET A 553 23.65 11.37 -29.72
N TYR A 554 24.53 11.69 -28.76
CA TYR A 554 24.14 11.85 -27.35
C TYR A 554 23.15 13.00 -27.10
N SER A 555 23.30 14.11 -27.82
CA SER A 555 22.31 15.21 -27.86
C SER A 555 20.92 14.69 -28.22
N LYS A 556 20.80 13.91 -29.30
CA LYS A 556 19.53 13.27 -29.69
C LYS A 556 19.04 12.25 -28.67
N LYS A 557 19.91 11.42 -28.08
CA LYS A 557 19.52 10.44 -27.05
C LYS A 557 18.89 11.12 -25.84
N LEU A 558 19.48 12.21 -25.35
CA LEU A 558 18.94 13.01 -24.24
C LEU A 558 17.68 13.79 -24.65
N ARG A 559 17.67 14.35 -25.86
CA ARG A 559 16.52 15.10 -26.38
C ARG A 559 15.27 14.23 -26.56
N ASP A 560 15.44 12.99 -27.03
CA ASP A 560 14.37 12.04 -27.30
C ASP A 560 13.83 11.33 -26.03
N LEU A 561 14.40 11.58 -24.84
CA LEU A 561 13.88 11.03 -23.58
C LEU A 561 12.43 11.48 -23.35
N LYS A 562 11.57 10.54 -22.99
CA LYS A 562 10.11 10.74 -22.84
C LYS A 562 9.69 11.18 -21.44
N PHE A 563 10.64 11.60 -20.60
CA PHE A 563 10.40 11.97 -19.22
C PHE A 563 11.32 13.13 -18.81
N GLY A 564 10.94 13.86 -17.75
CA GLY A 564 11.73 14.98 -17.25
C GLY A 564 12.99 14.49 -16.54
N LEU A 565 14.18 14.79 -17.07
CA LEU A 565 15.46 14.53 -16.42
C LEU A 565 16.19 15.86 -16.23
N GLU A 566 16.63 16.15 -15.02
CA GLU A 566 17.40 17.35 -14.70
C GLU A 566 18.54 17.03 -13.73
N ILE A 567 19.76 16.96 -14.25
CA ILE A 567 20.97 16.73 -13.45
C ILE A 567 22.00 17.80 -13.81
N PRO A 568 22.08 18.92 -13.06
CA PRO A 568 23.03 19.98 -13.31
C PRO A 568 24.48 19.53 -13.21
N GLN A 569 24.79 18.59 -12.32
CA GLN A 569 26.15 18.08 -12.12
C GLN A 569 26.18 16.56 -11.90
N ILE A 570 27.05 15.87 -12.65
CA ILE A 570 27.47 14.49 -12.37
C ILE A 570 28.99 14.50 -12.13
N GLN A 571 29.43 13.82 -11.08
CA GLN A 571 30.84 13.55 -10.82
C GLN A 571 31.09 12.05 -10.87
N ILE A 572 32.08 11.65 -11.66
CA ILE A 572 32.66 10.31 -11.64
C ILE A 572 34.01 10.44 -10.94
N VAL A 573 34.25 9.64 -9.90
CA VAL A 573 35.43 9.75 -9.05
C VAL A 573 36.18 8.42 -9.04
N ARG A 574 37.46 8.45 -9.43
CA ARG A 574 38.40 7.31 -9.43
C ARG A 574 37.85 6.07 -10.13
N ALA A 575 37.26 6.24 -11.31
CA ALA A 575 36.77 5.12 -12.10
C ALA A 575 37.89 4.40 -12.88
N GLN A 576 37.58 3.18 -13.32
CA GLN A 576 38.35 2.41 -14.28
C GLN A 576 37.42 1.97 -15.41
N ILE A 577 37.75 2.37 -16.64
CA ILE A 577 36.97 2.04 -17.83
C ILE A 577 37.86 1.21 -18.76
N GLU A 578 37.33 0.09 -19.24
CA GLU A 578 38.00 -0.81 -20.15
C GLU A 578 37.10 -1.10 -21.34
N TYR A 579 37.65 -0.92 -22.55
CA TYR A 579 37.02 -1.36 -23.78
C TYR A 579 37.83 -2.52 -24.34
N GLU A 580 37.16 -3.62 -24.67
CA GLU A 580 37.77 -4.82 -25.24
C GLU A 580 37.03 -5.21 -26.51
N GLU A 581 37.76 -5.43 -27.60
CA GLU A 581 37.21 -5.92 -28.86
C GLU A 581 37.99 -7.15 -29.33
N VAL A 582 37.28 -8.19 -29.77
CA VAL A 582 37.89 -9.42 -30.29
C VAL A 582 37.25 -9.82 -31.63
N ASP A 583 38.10 -10.23 -32.57
CA ASP A 583 37.71 -10.83 -33.85
C ASP A 583 37.86 -12.36 -33.83
N ASP A 584 37.37 -13.04 -34.88
CA ASP A 584 37.37 -14.50 -35.00
C ASP A 584 38.76 -15.15 -34.99
N LYS A 585 39.81 -14.37 -35.25
CA LYS A 585 41.21 -14.81 -35.46
C LYS A 585 42.17 -14.24 -34.42
N ALA A 586 41.67 -13.48 -33.45
CA ALA A 586 42.50 -12.81 -32.46
C ALA A 586 42.87 -13.77 -31.32
N ILE A 587 44.18 -13.87 -31.05
CA ILE A 587 44.73 -14.66 -29.93
C ILE A 587 44.34 -14.04 -28.57
N ALA A 588 44.13 -12.71 -28.53
CA ALA A 588 43.68 -11.94 -27.36
C ALA A 588 42.87 -10.72 -27.80
N PRO A 589 41.95 -10.18 -26.97
CA PRO A 589 41.19 -8.98 -27.30
C PRO A 589 42.10 -7.74 -27.37
N GLY A 590 41.82 -6.84 -28.31
CA GLY A 590 42.35 -5.49 -28.29
C GLY A 590 41.74 -4.70 -27.16
N LYS A 591 42.57 -4.09 -26.33
CA LYS A 591 42.14 -3.47 -25.07
C LYS A 591 42.56 -2.01 -24.98
N LEU A 592 41.59 -1.14 -24.66
CA LEU A 592 41.82 0.23 -24.22
C LEU A 592 41.50 0.34 -22.73
N THR A 593 42.34 1.07 -21.98
CA THR A 593 42.12 1.27 -20.55
C THR A 593 42.24 2.74 -20.16
N PHE A 594 41.35 3.18 -19.29
CA PHE A 594 41.35 4.49 -18.67
C PHE A 594 41.26 4.27 -17.16
N SER A 595 42.34 4.55 -16.45
CA SER A 595 42.46 4.35 -15.00
C SER A 595 42.50 5.70 -14.27
N ASN A 596 42.11 5.73 -13.00
CA ASN A 596 41.91 6.98 -12.25
C ASN A 596 41.07 7.99 -13.05
N PHE A 597 40.01 7.50 -13.70
CA PHE A 597 39.12 8.28 -14.54
C PHE A 597 38.22 9.14 -13.64
N ASN A 598 38.38 10.45 -13.73
CA ASN A 598 37.57 11.43 -13.05
C ASN A 598 36.84 12.26 -14.11
N ALA A 599 35.53 12.46 -13.93
CA ALA A 599 34.76 13.28 -14.85
C ALA A 599 33.83 14.24 -14.12
N ASN A 600 33.76 15.48 -14.60
CA ASN A 600 32.74 16.44 -14.23
C ASN A 600 31.84 16.67 -15.46
N ILE A 601 30.57 16.29 -15.34
CA ILE A 601 29.59 16.44 -16.41
C ILE A 601 28.55 17.45 -15.94
N LYS A 602 28.34 18.51 -16.72
CA LYS A 602 27.35 19.55 -16.44
C LYS A 602 26.15 19.43 -17.36
N ASN A 603 24.98 19.79 -16.85
CA ASN A 603 23.74 19.96 -17.60
C ASN A 603 23.29 18.70 -18.38
N VAL A 604 23.11 17.58 -17.68
CA VAL A 604 22.54 16.35 -18.25
C VAL A 604 21.02 16.41 -18.12
N TYR A 605 20.38 16.96 -19.16
CA TYR A 605 18.96 17.26 -19.20
C TYR A 605 18.25 16.44 -20.27
N SER A 606 16.99 16.06 -20.05
CA SER A 606 16.15 15.59 -21.15
C SER A 606 15.61 16.74 -22.01
N GLY A 607 15.27 16.46 -23.27
CA GLY A 607 14.55 17.41 -24.12
C GLY A 607 13.05 17.50 -23.82
N TYR A 608 12.53 16.69 -22.90
CA TYR A 608 11.11 16.60 -22.58
C TYR A 608 10.56 17.95 -22.09
N GLY A 609 9.59 18.51 -22.82
CA GLY A 609 8.96 19.79 -22.47
C GLY A 609 9.87 21.02 -22.60
N ARG A 610 11.05 20.90 -23.25
CA ARG A 610 12.03 21.98 -23.36
C ARG A 610 12.25 22.41 -24.81
N THR A 611 12.44 23.71 -25.01
CA THR A 611 12.84 24.30 -26.30
C THR A 611 14.32 24.69 -26.32
N LYS A 612 14.91 24.92 -25.13
CA LYS A 612 16.32 25.27 -24.93
C LYS A 612 16.86 24.57 -23.69
N THR A 613 18.15 24.25 -23.71
CA THR A 613 18.92 23.78 -22.55
C THR A 613 20.28 24.49 -22.53
N PRO A 614 20.93 24.65 -21.37
CA PRO A 614 22.37 24.90 -21.32
C PRO A 614 23.13 23.81 -22.08
N LYS A 615 24.33 24.12 -22.57
CA LYS A 615 25.19 23.11 -23.18
C LYS A 615 25.59 22.06 -22.16
N THR A 616 25.58 20.80 -22.58
CA THR A 616 26.21 19.73 -21.83
C THR A 616 27.73 19.87 -22.00
N GLU A 617 28.46 19.83 -20.89
CA GLU A 617 29.93 19.90 -20.86
C GLU A 617 30.44 18.70 -20.08
N ILE A 618 31.38 17.97 -20.64
CA ILE A 618 32.02 16.79 -20.06
C ILE A 618 33.51 17.08 -20.01
N VAL A 619 34.05 17.22 -18.79
CA VAL A 619 35.48 17.37 -18.54
C VAL A 619 35.99 16.08 -17.92
N VAL A 620 37.02 15.48 -18.50
CA VAL A 620 37.60 14.20 -18.08
C VAL A 620 39.09 14.34 -17.86
N ASP A 621 39.55 13.81 -16.72
CA ASP A 621 40.96 13.58 -16.40
C ASP A 621 41.16 12.09 -16.11
N ALA A 622 42.10 11.44 -16.79
CA ALA A 622 42.37 10.02 -16.62
C ALA A 622 43.84 9.68 -16.88
N ILE A 623 44.24 8.48 -16.48
CA ILE A 623 45.49 7.84 -16.92
C ILE A 623 45.16 6.85 -18.04
N PHE A 624 45.49 7.23 -19.27
CA PHE A 624 45.26 6.45 -20.47
C PHE A 624 46.30 5.33 -20.61
N MET A 625 45.83 4.13 -20.94
CA MET A 625 46.62 2.90 -21.08
C MET A 625 47.54 2.60 -19.89
N LYS A 626 47.13 3.04 -18.68
CA LYS A 626 47.92 2.97 -17.44
C LYS A 626 49.31 3.63 -17.56
N ALA A 627 49.49 4.56 -18.50
CA ALA A 627 50.80 5.09 -18.86
C ALA A 627 50.86 6.63 -18.86
N ALA A 628 49.86 7.33 -19.39
CA ALA A 628 49.94 8.77 -19.60
C ALA A 628 48.69 9.54 -19.15
N PRO A 629 48.84 10.77 -18.62
CA PRO A 629 47.72 11.66 -18.37
C PRO A 629 46.96 11.99 -19.67
N LEU A 630 45.64 11.90 -19.59
CA LEU A 630 44.68 12.29 -20.61
C LEU A 630 43.74 13.34 -20.01
N HIS A 631 43.61 14.47 -20.70
CA HIS A 631 42.60 15.48 -20.42
C HIS A 631 41.68 15.63 -21.63
N VAL A 632 40.36 15.64 -21.44
CA VAL A 632 39.36 15.83 -22.51
C VAL A 632 38.29 16.81 -22.06
N VAL A 633 37.90 17.71 -22.96
CA VAL A 633 36.71 18.55 -22.83
C VAL A 633 35.80 18.29 -24.02
N TRP A 634 34.56 17.91 -23.75
CA TRP A 634 33.57 17.62 -24.77
C TRP A 634 32.29 18.39 -24.49
N THR A 635 31.77 19.09 -25.49
CA THR A 635 30.56 19.91 -25.37
C THR A 635 29.58 19.64 -26.51
N PHE A 636 28.29 19.72 -26.20
CA PHE A 636 27.21 19.69 -27.17
C PHE A 636 25.95 20.36 -26.63
N ASP A 637 25.03 20.73 -27.50
CA ASP A 637 23.71 21.26 -27.14
C ASP A 637 22.64 20.20 -27.43
N ILE A 638 21.93 19.78 -26.38
CA ILE A 638 20.87 18.76 -26.44
C ILE A 638 19.80 19.17 -27.46
N MET A 639 19.44 20.46 -27.52
CA MET A 639 18.37 20.96 -28.39
C MET A 639 18.83 21.24 -29.81
N ASN A 640 20.13 21.12 -30.10
CA ASN A 640 20.66 21.28 -31.45
C ASN A 640 20.29 20.09 -32.34
N ARG A 641 19.36 20.30 -33.29
CA ARG A 641 18.91 19.27 -34.24
C ARG A 641 19.90 18.92 -35.35
N ARG A 642 21.00 19.67 -35.46
CA ARG A 642 22.13 19.32 -36.32
C ARG A 642 23.18 18.50 -35.55
N GLU A 643 22.91 18.12 -34.31
CA GLU A 643 23.80 17.32 -33.45
C GLU A 643 25.23 17.89 -33.34
N ARG A 644 25.36 19.22 -33.35
CA ARG A 644 26.67 19.88 -33.27
C ARG A 644 27.36 19.56 -31.94
N PHE A 645 28.61 19.15 -32.03
CA PHE A 645 29.49 18.93 -30.88
C PHE A 645 30.88 19.53 -31.12
N ASN A 646 31.61 19.75 -30.03
CA ASN A 646 33.04 20.06 -30.04
C ASN A 646 33.74 19.19 -28.99
N ILE A 647 34.84 18.53 -29.37
CA ILE A 647 35.64 17.70 -28.48
C ILE A 647 37.13 18.01 -28.65
N GLN A 648 37.79 18.30 -27.56
CA GLN A 648 39.22 18.57 -27.51
C GLN A 648 39.89 17.70 -26.46
N GLY A 649 41.15 17.37 -26.69
CA GLY A 649 41.90 16.56 -25.74
C GLY A 649 43.41 16.71 -25.86
N LYS A 650 44.08 16.31 -24.78
CA LYS A 650 45.52 16.40 -24.61
C LYS A 650 46.04 15.13 -23.94
N ILE A 651 47.09 14.56 -24.50
CA ILE A 651 47.89 13.48 -23.90
C ILE A 651 49.34 13.93 -23.87
N THR A 652 50.04 13.68 -22.77
CA THR A 652 51.46 14.06 -22.59
C THR A 652 52.31 12.88 -22.18
N ASN A 653 53.54 12.82 -22.70
CA ASN A 653 54.55 11.80 -22.35
C ASN A 653 54.03 10.36 -22.51
N PHE A 654 53.36 10.05 -23.62
CA PHE A 654 52.76 8.74 -23.84
C PHE A 654 53.76 7.77 -24.48
N PRO A 655 54.15 6.68 -23.80
CA PRO A 655 54.98 5.64 -24.39
C PRO A 655 54.16 4.88 -25.42
N ALA A 656 54.55 4.96 -26.70
CA ALA A 656 53.78 4.39 -27.81
C ALA A 656 53.60 2.87 -27.67
N ILE A 657 54.55 2.19 -27.01
CA ILE A 657 54.48 0.76 -26.69
C ILE A 657 53.24 0.38 -25.88
N SER A 658 52.70 1.29 -25.06
CA SER A 658 51.50 1.05 -24.25
C SER A 658 50.27 0.80 -25.12
N MET A 659 50.23 1.38 -26.33
CA MET A 659 49.12 1.19 -27.27
C MET A 659 49.14 -0.21 -27.92
N ASN A 660 50.22 -0.98 -27.79
CA ASN A 660 50.32 -2.30 -28.41
C ASN A 660 49.32 -3.33 -27.87
N ALA A 661 48.78 -3.12 -26.66
CA ALA A 661 47.67 -3.91 -26.13
C ALA A 661 46.38 -3.76 -26.96
N PHE A 662 46.25 -2.67 -27.73
CA PHE A 662 45.18 -2.46 -28.69
C PHE A 662 45.67 -2.73 -30.14
N LEU A 663 46.80 -2.13 -30.54
CA LEU A 663 47.26 -2.17 -31.94
C LEU A 663 47.64 -3.56 -32.43
N LYS A 664 48.30 -4.38 -31.61
CA LYS A 664 48.74 -5.72 -32.04
C LYS A 664 47.55 -6.65 -32.34
N PRO A 665 46.62 -6.86 -31.39
CA PRO A 665 45.48 -7.74 -31.65
C PRO A 665 44.50 -7.16 -32.67
N TYR A 666 44.27 -5.84 -32.67
CA TYR A 666 43.21 -5.23 -33.49
C TYR A 666 43.70 -4.73 -34.86
N VAL A 667 44.69 -3.84 -34.86
CA VAL A 667 45.20 -3.18 -36.08
C VAL A 667 46.26 -4.03 -36.80
N LYS A 668 46.75 -5.11 -36.16
CA LYS A 668 47.91 -5.90 -36.58
C LYS A 668 49.14 -5.01 -36.82
N ALA A 669 49.35 -4.07 -35.90
CA ALA A 669 50.47 -3.14 -35.90
C ALA A 669 51.11 -3.02 -34.51
N SER A 670 52.33 -2.50 -34.43
CA SER A 670 52.93 -2.08 -33.17
C SER A 670 53.64 -0.74 -33.32
N ALA A 671 53.70 -0.01 -32.22
CA ALA A 671 54.38 1.26 -32.10
C ALA A 671 55.43 1.20 -30.99
N GLU A 672 56.55 1.87 -31.22
CA GLU A 672 57.65 2.12 -30.28
C GLU A 672 57.98 3.63 -30.31
N GLY A 673 58.69 4.13 -29.29
CA GLY A 673 58.99 5.56 -29.12
C GLY A 673 58.07 6.27 -28.12
N THR A 674 58.17 7.59 -28.08
CA THR A 674 57.44 8.45 -27.13
C THR A 674 56.65 9.52 -27.87
N LEU A 675 55.37 9.67 -27.53
CA LEU A 675 54.55 10.81 -27.94
C LEU A 675 54.59 11.85 -26.81
N ASP A 676 55.48 12.82 -26.92
CA ASP A 676 55.65 13.87 -25.90
C ASP A 676 54.36 14.68 -25.72
N LEU A 677 53.67 14.96 -26.82
CA LEU A 677 52.39 15.68 -26.83
C LEU A 677 51.49 15.16 -27.96
N VAL A 678 50.23 14.90 -27.64
CA VAL A 678 49.14 14.76 -28.62
C VAL A 678 48.04 15.73 -28.22
N THR A 679 47.61 16.59 -29.14
CA THR A 679 46.48 17.51 -28.95
C THR A 679 45.50 17.39 -30.09
N PHE A 680 44.22 17.52 -29.80
CA PHE A 680 43.19 17.61 -30.84
C PHE A 680 42.07 18.55 -30.42
N ASN A 681 41.43 19.17 -31.40
CA ASN A 681 40.21 19.97 -31.24
C ASN A 681 39.32 19.76 -32.47
N PHE A 682 38.31 18.92 -32.33
CA PHE A 682 37.40 18.55 -33.41
C PHE A 682 36.01 19.13 -33.20
N SER A 683 35.43 19.67 -34.26
CA SER A 683 34.05 20.10 -34.31
C SER A 683 33.32 19.33 -35.40
N GLY A 684 32.12 18.84 -35.08
CA GLY A 684 31.36 18.00 -36.00
C GLY A 684 29.86 18.01 -35.73
N ASN A 685 29.16 17.22 -36.54
CA ASN A 685 27.71 17.02 -36.48
C ASN A 685 27.37 15.53 -36.73
N ASP A 686 26.10 15.24 -37.04
CA ASP A 686 25.62 13.88 -37.35
C ASP A 686 26.20 13.29 -38.65
N ASP A 687 26.82 14.11 -39.50
CA ASP A 687 27.28 13.78 -40.85
C ASP A 687 28.81 13.78 -41.00
N TYR A 688 29.50 14.83 -40.54
CA TYR A 688 30.95 14.98 -40.71
C TYR A 688 31.62 15.85 -39.63
N ALA A 689 32.94 15.72 -39.52
CA ALA A 689 33.78 16.42 -38.56
C ALA A 689 35.08 16.92 -39.20
N ILE A 690 35.57 18.04 -38.67
CA ILE A 690 36.83 18.69 -39.04
C ILE A 690 37.51 19.21 -37.77
N GLY A 691 38.77 19.61 -37.87
CA GLY A 691 39.44 20.33 -36.79
C GLY A 691 40.95 20.17 -36.81
N ASP A 692 41.57 20.57 -35.71
CA ASP A 692 43.01 20.64 -35.57
C ASP A 692 43.54 19.40 -34.84
N PHE A 693 44.69 18.90 -35.30
CA PHE A 693 45.44 17.83 -34.66
C PHE A 693 46.91 18.23 -34.55
N GLY A 694 47.50 18.02 -33.38
CA GLY A 694 48.89 18.33 -33.08
C GLY A 694 49.61 17.14 -32.44
N MET A 695 50.85 16.90 -32.85
CA MET A 695 51.64 15.80 -32.33
C MET A 695 53.13 16.17 -32.25
N LYS A 696 53.74 15.93 -31.09
CA LYS A 696 55.18 15.96 -30.86
C LYS A 696 55.62 14.56 -30.43
N TYR A 697 56.61 14.00 -31.10
CA TYR A 697 57.09 12.65 -30.84
C TYR A 697 58.59 12.52 -31.08
N SER A 698 59.18 11.54 -30.39
CA SER A 698 60.59 11.17 -30.42
C SER A 698 60.71 9.65 -30.61
N ASP A 699 61.64 9.21 -31.46
CA ASP A 699 61.93 7.80 -31.78
C ASP A 699 60.70 6.96 -32.18
N LEU A 700 59.73 7.57 -32.86
CA LEU A 700 58.51 6.89 -33.27
C LEU A 700 58.80 5.87 -34.38
N LYS A 701 58.47 4.60 -34.12
CA LYS A 701 58.63 3.52 -35.10
C LYS A 701 57.37 2.67 -35.16
N MET A 702 56.91 2.39 -36.38
CA MET A 702 55.74 1.56 -36.63
C MET A 702 56.13 0.24 -37.30
N THR A 703 55.59 -0.87 -36.80
CA THR A 703 55.76 -2.19 -37.43
C THR A 703 54.40 -2.74 -37.85
N LEU A 704 54.28 -3.21 -39.09
CA LEU A 704 53.06 -3.85 -39.61
C LEU A 704 53.24 -5.37 -39.67
N TYR A 705 52.23 -6.10 -39.17
CA TYR A 705 52.23 -7.56 -39.14
C TYR A 705 51.35 -8.13 -40.28
N LYS A 706 51.55 -9.42 -40.60
CA LYS A 706 50.64 -10.16 -41.49
C LYS A 706 49.31 -10.43 -40.77
N LYS A 707 48.32 -10.98 -41.49
CA LYS A 707 46.98 -11.25 -40.96
C LYS A 707 46.99 -12.16 -39.71
N ASP A 708 48.05 -12.96 -39.53
CA ASP A 708 48.31 -13.82 -38.37
C ASP A 708 48.81 -13.06 -37.12
N GLY A 709 49.19 -11.80 -37.23
CA GLY A 709 49.72 -10.99 -36.13
C GLY A 709 51.16 -11.32 -35.69
N GLU A 710 51.74 -12.42 -36.16
CA GLU A 710 53.06 -12.92 -35.70
C GLU A 710 54.19 -12.61 -36.69
N LYS A 711 53.96 -12.76 -38.00
CA LYS A 711 55.01 -12.58 -39.01
C LYS A 711 55.06 -11.13 -39.49
N LYS A 712 56.21 -10.45 -39.29
CA LYS A 712 56.45 -9.08 -39.79
C LYS A 712 56.31 -9.01 -41.31
N ARG A 713 55.66 -7.96 -41.84
CA ARG A 713 55.73 -7.61 -43.27
C ARG A 713 57.03 -6.86 -43.52
N LYS A 714 58.14 -7.58 -43.75
CA LYS A 714 59.50 -7.03 -43.85
C LYS A 714 59.65 -5.92 -44.90
N LEU A 715 59.08 -6.08 -46.11
CA LEU A 715 59.14 -5.08 -47.19
C LEU A 715 58.27 -3.83 -46.95
N LEU A 716 57.02 -4.00 -46.49
CA LEU A 716 56.09 -2.87 -46.27
C LEU A 716 56.40 -2.08 -44.98
N SER A 717 56.94 -2.73 -43.94
CA SER A 717 57.35 -2.04 -42.71
C SER A 717 58.64 -1.24 -42.92
N ALA A 718 59.54 -1.67 -43.81
CA ALA A 718 60.74 -0.93 -44.16
C ALA A 718 60.42 0.33 -45.00
N LEU A 719 59.49 0.22 -45.97
CA LEU A 719 59.01 1.37 -46.74
C LEU A 719 58.18 2.35 -45.91
N GLY A 720 57.34 1.83 -45.00
CA GLY A 720 56.58 2.67 -44.05
C GLY A 720 57.49 3.49 -43.15
N ASN A 721 58.52 2.89 -42.54
CA ASN A 721 59.50 3.62 -41.71
C ASN A 721 60.45 4.53 -42.51
N LEU A 722 60.46 4.46 -43.85
CA LEU A 722 61.21 5.39 -44.70
C LEU A 722 60.43 6.70 -44.94
N VAL A 723 59.09 6.63 -44.92
CA VAL A 723 58.17 7.77 -45.09
C VAL A 723 57.82 8.39 -43.74
N ILE A 724 57.76 7.59 -42.68
CA ILE A 724 57.55 8.05 -41.31
C ILE A 724 58.81 8.78 -40.83
N ARG A 725 58.69 10.07 -40.52
CA ARG A 725 59.75 10.78 -39.80
C ARG A 725 59.84 10.20 -38.38
N ASN A 726 61.03 9.85 -37.92
CA ASN A 726 61.23 9.25 -36.59
C ASN A 726 61.09 10.27 -35.44
N ASP A 727 61.26 11.56 -35.73
CA ASP A 727 61.22 12.65 -34.75
C ASP A 727 60.58 13.91 -35.37
N THR A 728 59.99 14.72 -34.50
CA THR A 728 59.50 16.08 -34.75
C THR A 728 60.54 17.18 -34.48
N LYS A 729 61.75 16.81 -34.03
CA LYS A 729 62.87 17.69 -33.66
C LYS A 729 62.48 18.71 -32.58
N GLY A 730 61.68 18.26 -31.61
CA GLY A 730 61.25 19.09 -30.48
C GLY A 730 60.07 20.03 -30.75
N VAL A 731 59.58 20.14 -31.99
CA VAL A 731 58.47 21.05 -32.39
C VAL A 731 57.17 20.28 -32.56
N THR A 732 56.03 20.82 -32.12
CA THR A 732 54.71 20.22 -32.39
C THR A 732 54.39 20.35 -33.87
N LYS A 733 54.13 19.23 -34.56
CA LYS A 733 53.57 19.25 -35.90
C LYS A 733 52.06 19.37 -35.81
N GLU A 734 51.51 20.38 -36.45
CA GLU A 734 50.07 20.65 -36.47
C GLU A 734 49.51 20.47 -37.87
N THR A 735 48.27 19.98 -37.95
CA THR A 735 47.55 19.79 -39.19
C THR A 735 46.05 20.00 -38.99
N GLN A 736 45.38 20.52 -40.01
CA GLN A 736 43.92 20.44 -40.10
C GLN A 736 43.55 19.10 -40.71
N ILE A 737 42.75 18.32 -40.00
CA ILE A 737 42.32 17.02 -40.50
C ILE A 737 41.42 17.24 -41.72
N LYS A 738 41.61 16.42 -42.75
CA LYS A 738 40.63 16.30 -43.83
C LYS A 738 39.29 15.91 -43.22
N GLN A 739 38.20 16.37 -43.84
CA GLN A 739 36.85 16.03 -43.42
C GLN A 739 36.72 14.51 -43.22
N VAL A 740 36.21 14.13 -42.06
CA VAL A 740 35.90 12.74 -41.72
C VAL A 740 34.39 12.59 -41.73
N ASP A 741 33.89 11.79 -42.66
CA ASP A 741 32.48 11.45 -42.73
C ASP A 741 32.13 10.43 -41.65
N ARG A 742 30.97 10.60 -41.02
CA ARG A 742 30.49 9.72 -39.97
C ARG A 742 29.86 8.47 -40.56
N MET A 743 30.32 7.32 -40.08
CA MET A 743 29.61 6.04 -40.23
C MET A 743 28.42 6.02 -39.26
N LYS A 744 27.20 6.26 -39.75
CA LYS A 744 26.02 6.50 -38.89
C LYS A 744 25.59 5.28 -38.09
N GLU A 745 25.83 4.10 -38.61
CA GLU A 745 25.66 2.79 -37.96
C GLU A 745 26.66 2.51 -36.84
N SER A 746 27.74 3.31 -36.74
CA SER A 746 28.79 3.14 -35.73
C SER A 746 28.64 4.06 -34.51
N SER A 747 29.38 3.77 -33.45
CA SER A 747 29.37 4.58 -32.22
C SER A 747 30.05 5.94 -32.42
N PHE A 748 29.72 6.91 -31.55
CA PHE A 748 30.43 8.19 -31.50
C PHE A 748 31.94 8.01 -31.24
N PHE A 749 32.33 6.99 -30.48
CA PHE A 749 33.74 6.72 -30.19
C PHE A 749 34.49 6.19 -31.41
N ASN A 750 33.84 5.40 -32.27
CA ASN A 750 34.41 5.04 -33.58
C ASN A 750 34.64 6.29 -34.43
N TYR A 751 33.68 7.21 -34.45
CA TYR A 751 33.80 8.46 -35.18
C TYR A 751 34.94 9.36 -34.67
N LEU A 752 35.08 9.48 -33.34
CA LEU A 752 36.22 10.15 -32.70
C LEU A 752 37.55 9.46 -33.07
N TRP A 753 37.59 8.13 -33.05
CA TRP A 753 38.75 7.36 -33.47
C TRP A 753 39.14 7.62 -34.93
N LEU A 754 38.18 7.72 -35.85
CA LEU A 754 38.46 8.05 -37.25
C LEU A 754 39.06 9.44 -37.41
N CYS A 755 38.61 10.43 -36.64
CA CYS A 755 39.20 11.78 -36.59
C CYS A 755 40.64 11.75 -36.10
N LEU A 756 40.90 11.03 -35.00
CA LEU A 756 42.26 10.84 -34.46
C LEU A 756 43.16 10.12 -35.46
N LEU A 757 42.68 9.06 -36.09
CA LEU A 757 43.40 8.30 -37.11
C LEU A 757 43.77 9.18 -38.32
N GLN A 758 42.85 10.05 -38.75
CA GLN A 758 43.09 10.98 -39.85
C GLN A 758 44.20 11.99 -39.52
N GLY A 759 44.17 12.57 -38.32
CA GLY A 759 45.22 13.46 -37.83
C GLY A 759 46.58 12.77 -37.70
N LEU A 760 46.60 11.55 -37.15
CA LEU A 760 47.80 10.72 -37.08
C LEU A 760 48.38 10.46 -38.47
N ARG A 761 47.56 10.06 -39.44
CA ARG A 761 48.00 9.81 -40.83
C ARG A 761 48.63 11.05 -41.45
N GLN A 762 48.01 12.21 -41.31
CA GLN A 762 48.51 13.47 -41.90
C GLN A 762 49.77 14.03 -41.23
N THR A 763 50.05 13.62 -39.99
CA THR A 763 51.21 14.13 -39.23
C THR A 763 52.43 13.22 -39.37
N VAL A 764 52.17 11.93 -39.58
CA VAL A 764 53.18 10.87 -39.63
C VAL A 764 53.63 10.55 -41.06
N LEU A 765 52.73 10.65 -42.05
CA LEU A 765 53.00 10.53 -43.49
C LEU A 765 53.23 11.93 -44.09
#